data_AF-A0A9E5DY98-F1
#
_entry.id   AF-A0A9E5DY98-F1
#
_cell.length_a   1.000
_cell.length_b   1.000
_cell.length_c   1.000
_cell.angle_alpha   90.00
_cell.angle_beta   90.00
_cell.angle_gamma   90.00
#
_symmetry.space_group_name_H-M   'P 1'
#
loop_
_entity.id
_entity.type
_entity.pdbx_description
1 polymer ?
#
loop_
_entity_poly.entity_id
_entity_poly.type
_entity_poly.pdbx_seq_one_letter_code
_entity_poly.pdbx_strand_id
1 'polypeptide(L)'
;MTSQLASTQGRYFGLVAAFSWLVACTALAVDLSTPATLDAAADLTPTAATDAALIAPLLGMLAAPADQRAALAKQLATGNDPRAIAALRYVALHDRHTAATDAAVHLLGRFADAKAVAALVDIATGVEGIRPHRGALDALSQHPLPSAVDSLYRIATDAAADADIRRSAVDILNRDHPALLNERGVPKLGGSAVLSSLGSAFFGGFALSSVGDFADTRSGPYGWLAGAVVGAGTGYMFGRQISTARQHYYLSALSWGSWIGWMSVDALAQRPIDPQSGQPLDDRAAGLSRARAGFSLLGEVAGFALAFAAADALNLQTTDVATANAIAIAATVGTFGGLQLVEPADDVRPGYTALLAASVLGIGAGVTLAPSLKFDSGDIVLCSALTMEGGYFGGFLTDILLDNRPEFGGVALGSGVGALAGIGISQYSTLRPGNVAEMVLLSSYGKALGAGLSFLAGVEDDVAKGVHLAVGASGLLAGALLADVTEYEGGDRAMVPIATALGLWHGGLIGVVIDDQGIVSRGSDALAGLTLVGGAVFGIGSMALAQNTNWSNWQATMGSTGAVWGAWFAGWTLALQDNVTGTEVAVSFLLATDAGIATTAVLMSSWVDIDPRVMAGANFGGLAGASLGALFLAMAGADGDTIIKANLVGSALGLVGGGLAMRSFYAGSDVRTAKTGWSAPRWLRWPFDAVAATPHVGVGGKVDGMVVNGLMAW
;
A
#
# COMPACT_ATOMS: atom_id res chain seq x y z
N MET A 1 11.87 -28.06 -33.87
CA MET A 1 10.54 -28.14 -33.22
C MET A 1 10.65 -28.40 -31.72
N THR A 2 11.59 -29.23 -31.24
CA THR A 2 11.94 -29.34 -29.80
C THR A 2 12.65 -28.10 -29.23
N SER A 3 13.21 -27.21 -30.06
CA SER A 3 13.82 -25.94 -29.64
C SER A 3 12.85 -24.74 -29.50
N GLN A 4 11.59 -24.88 -29.92
CA GLN A 4 10.58 -23.80 -29.82
C GLN A 4 9.76 -23.84 -28.52
N LEU A 5 9.71 -24.98 -27.83
CA LEU A 5 9.07 -25.10 -26.52
C LEU A 5 9.97 -24.57 -25.37
N ALA A 6 11.29 -24.75 -25.47
CA ALA A 6 12.25 -24.16 -24.53
C ALA A 6 12.31 -22.62 -24.60
N SER A 7 12.03 -22.01 -25.76
CA SER A 7 12.07 -20.54 -25.92
C SER A 7 10.81 -19.83 -25.43
N THR A 8 9.73 -20.57 -25.17
CA THR A 8 8.45 -20.01 -24.68
C THR A 8 8.35 -20.13 -23.15
N GLN A 9 8.88 -21.18 -22.54
CA GLN A 9 8.86 -21.33 -21.07
C GLN A 9 9.88 -20.45 -20.32
N GLY A 10 11.04 -20.14 -20.90
CA GLY A 10 11.98 -19.15 -20.33
C GLY A 10 11.47 -17.70 -20.36
N ARG A 11 10.45 -17.38 -21.19
CA ARG A 11 9.92 -16.01 -21.37
C ARG A 11 8.88 -15.59 -20.33
N TYR A 12 8.18 -16.56 -19.72
CA TYR A 12 7.20 -16.28 -18.65
C TYR A 12 7.83 -16.22 -17.26
N PHE A 13 8.94 -16.93 -17.06
CA PHE A 13 9.60 -17.04 -15.75
C PHE A 13 10.38 -15.77 -15.33
N GLY A 14 10.92 -15.02 -16.29
CA GLY A 14 11.69 -13.79 -16.00
C GLY A 14 10.85 -12.51 -15.86
N LEU A 15 9.67 -12.43 -16.49
CA LEU A 15 8.87 -11.20 -16.57
C LEU A 15 7.95 -11.00 -15.36
N VAL A 16 7.43 -12.10 -14.79
CA VAL A 16 6.65 -12.08 -13.53
C VAL A 16 7.55 -11.87 -12.31
N ALA A 17 8.80 -12.38 -12.35
CA ALA A 17 9.81 -12.16 -11.33
C ALA A 17 10.33 -10.71 -11.27
N ALA A 18 10.42 -10.02 -12.42
CA ALA A 18 10.90 -8.64 -12.52
C ALA A 18 9.83 -7.57 -12.23
N PHE A 19 8.55 -7.82 -12.51
CA PHE A 19 7.48 -6.85 -12.27
C PHE A 19 6.98 -6.84 -10.82
N SER A 20 7.00 -8.00 -10.16
CA SER A 20 6.73 -8.14 -8.73
C SER A 20 7.82 -7.49 -7.85
N TRP A 21 9.04 -7.32 -8.37
CA TRP A 21 10.13 -6.58 -7.74
C TRP A 21 10.00 -5.04 -7.87
N LEU A 22 9.25 -4.54 -8.86
CA LEU A 22 9.10 -3.09 -9.14
C LEU A 22 8.13 -2.37 -8.16
N VAL A 23 7.19 -3.10 -7.56
CA VAL A 23 6.28 -2.56 -6.52
C VAL A 23 6.94 -2.62 -5.13
N ALA A 24 7.90 -3.53 -4.95
CA ALA A 24 8.59 -3.76 -3.68
C ALA A 24 9.61 -2.66 -3.30
N CYS A 25 10.04 -1.79 -4.22
CA CYS A 25 11.12 -0.82 -3.97
C CYS A 25 10.67 0.64 -3.77
N THR A 26 9.40 1.00 -3.97
CA THR A 26 9.01 2.41 -4.20
C THR A 26 8.40 3.16 -3.01
N ALA A 27 8.30 2.61 -1.79
CA ALA A 27 7.55 3.30 -0.72
C ALA A 27 8.08 3.25 0.74
N LEU A 28 9.37 2.97 0.96
CA LEU A 28 10.01 3.13 2.29
C LEU A 28 11.14 4.18 2.19
N ALA A 29 10.96 5.44 2.61
CA ALA A 29 10.74 6.02 3.94
C ALA A 29 12.00 6.03 4.82
N VAL A 30 12.67 7.20 4.85
CA VAL A 30 13.85 7.56 5.64
C VAL A 30 13.57 8.87 6.34
N ASP A 31 13.77 8.95 7.67
CA ASP A 31 14.74 9.88 8.29
C ASP A 31 15.08 9.44 9.72
N LEU A 32 16.31 9.70 10.17
CA LEU A 32 16.91 9.27 11.44
C LEU A 32 17.55 10.48 12.14
N SER A 33 17.24 10.70 13.42
CA SER A 33 18.16 11.44 14.31
C SER A 33 18.08 10.99 15.79
N THR A 34 19.19 11.25 16.47
CA THR A 34 19.77 10.66 17.71
C THR A 34 19.15 11.09 19.05
N PRO A 35 19.37 10.34 20.15
CA PRO A 35 18.82 10.65 21.47
C PRO A 35 19.63 11.72 22.23
N ALA A 36 18.93 12.65 22.87
CA ALA A 36 19.47 13.52 23.91
C ALA A 36 19.32 12.85 25.28
N THR A 37 20.40 12.84 26.05
CA THR A 37 20.51 12.26 27.40
C THR A 37 19.75 13.10 28.44
N LEU A 38 18.95 12.43 29.27
CA LEU A 38 18.28 12.99 30.46
C LEU A 38 19.29 13.23 31.59
N ASP A 39 19.74 14.47 31.76
CA ASP A 39 20.39 14.99 32.96
C ASP A 39 19.43 15.98 33.66
N ALA A 40 18.47 15.46 34.44
CA ALA A 40 17.62 16.30 35.28
C ALA A 40 16.94 15.51 36.42
N ALA A 41 17.75 14.99 37.36
CA ALA A 41 17.25 14.50 38.64
C ALA A 41 18.21 14.86 39.77
N ALA A 42 18.45 16.16 39.95
CA ALA A 42 19.30 16.67 41.03
C ALA A 42 18.79 18.03 41.53
N ASP A 43 17.52 18.12 41.93
CA ASP A 43 17.09 19.12 42.91
C ASP A 43 15.66 18.86 43.39
N LEU A 44 15.50 18.07 44.45
CA LEU A 44 14.25 17.97 45.20
C LEU A 44 14.57 17.91 46.69
N THR A 45 14.32 19.01 47.40
CA THR A 45 14.25 19.03 48.86
C THR A 45 12.81 18.68 49.30
N PRO A 46 12.59 17.54 49.97
CA PRO A 46 11.26 16.99 50.19
C PRO A 46 10.51 17.64 51.35
N THR A 47 9.16 17.65 51.26
CA THR A 47 8.26 17.83 52.41
C THR A 47 7.28 16.66 52.44
N ALA A 48 7.21 15.95 53.56
CA ALA A 48 6.62 14.60 53.65
C ALA A 48 5.14 14.49 53.19
N ALA A 49 4.34 15.56 53.30
CA ALA A 49 2.93 15.53 52.92
C ALA A 49 2.72 15.65 51.40
N THR A 50 3.49 16.52 50.74
CA THR A 50 3.38 16.78 49.30
C THR A 50 3.92 15.60 48.48
N ASP A 51 4.95 14.93 49.01
CA ASP A 51 5.52 13.75 48.36
C ASP A 51 4.59 12.54 48.45
N ALA A 52 3.88 12.37 49.57
CA ALA A 52 2.89 11.30 49.71
C ALA A 52 1.74 11.41 48.67
N ALA A 53 1.31 12.63 48.36
CA ALA A 53 0.27 12.90 47.36
C ALA A 53 0.72 12.60 45.91
N LEU A 54 2.01 12.69 45.61
CA LEU A 54 2.58 12.33 44.31
C LEU A 54 2.92 10.84 44.22
N ILE A 55 3.53 10.28 45.26
CA ILE A 55 4.06 8.91 45.28
C ILE A 55 2.93 7.88 45.27
N ALA A 56 1.84 8.09 46.03
CA ALA A 56 0.78 7.11 46.13
C ALA A 56 0.06 6.84 44.78
N PRO A 57 -0.36 7.86 44.00
CA PRO A 57 -0.92 7.63 42.67
C PRO A 57 0.09 7.02 41.69
N LEU A 58 1.37 7.40 41.78
CA LEU A 58 2.44 6.85 40.94
C LEU A 58 2.64 5.34 41.16
N LEU A 59 2.79 4.93 42.43
CA LEU A 59 2.88 3.52 42.79
C LEU A 59 1.58 2.78 42.45
N GLY A 60 0.44 3.45 42.64
CA GLY A 60 -0.87 2.96 42.21
C GLY A 60 -0.90 2.66 40.72
N MET A 61 -0.49 3.57 39.85
CA MET A 61 -0.52 3.38 38.39
C MET A 61 0.33 2.20 37.95
N LEU A 62 1.48 1.98 38.59
CA LEU A 62 2.35 0.83 38.30
C LEU A 62 1.73 -0.50 38.71
N ALA A 63 0.95 -0.53 39.80
CA ALA A 63 0.35 -1.75 40.34
C ALA A 63 -1.08 -2.02 39.81
N ALA A 64 -1.80 -0.99 39.38
CA ALA A 64 -3.22 -1.07 39.07
C ALA A 64 -3.49 -1.74 37.72
N PRO A 65 -4.66 -2.40 37.59
CA PRO A 65 -5.15 -2.87 36.29
C PRO A 65 -5.46 -1.69 35.35
N ALA A 66 -5.45 -1.99 34.06
CA ALA A 66 -5.59 -1.06 32.94
C ALA A 66 -6.68 0.01 33.09
N ASP A 67 -7.87 -0.44 33.49
CA ASP A 67 -9.10 0.35 33.63
C ASP A 67 -9.02 1.39 34.75
N GLN A 68 -8.15 1.19 35.74
CA GLN A 68 -7.99 2.09 36.89
C GLN A 68 -6.88 3.13 36.71
N ARG A 69 -5.93 2.89 35.79
CA ARG A 69 -4.76 3.78 35.62
C ARG A 69 -5.14 5.18 35.15
N ALA A 70 -6.16 5.31 34.30
CA ALA A 70 -6.67 6.61 33.87
C ALA A 70 -7.21 7.45 35.05
N ALA A 71 -7.84 6.81 36.04
CA ALA A 71 -8.32 7.50 37.25
C ALA A 71 -7.16 7.94 38.15
N LEU A 72 -6.13 7.10 38.28
CA LEU A 72 -4.93 7.42 39.06
C LEU A 72 -4.09 8.53 38.42
N ALA A 73 -4.01 8.59 37.09
CA ALA A 73 -3.40 9.71 36.36
C ALA A 73 -4.12 11.04 36.69
N LYS A 74 -5.46 11.03 36.72
CA LYS A 74 -6.26 12.21 37.13
C LYS A 74 -6.00 12.60 38.59
N GLN A 75 -5.86 11.62 39.48
CA GLN A 75 -5.52 11.88 40.88
C GLN A 75 -4.14 12.53 41.00
N LEU A 76 -3.15 12.04 40.25
CA LEU A 76 -1.80 12.60 40.21
C LEU A 76 -1.81 14.09 39.78
N ALA A 77 -2.68 14.46 38.83
CA ALA A 77 -2.80 15.82 38.34
C ALA A 77 -3.61 16.77 39.26
N THR A 78 -4.31 16.26 40.27
CA THR A 78 -5.24 17.08 41.10
C THR A 78 -4.52 18.18 41.88
N GLY A 79 -3.25 17.97 42.23
CA GLY A 79 -2.42 18.98 42.91
C GLY A 79 -1.80 20.05 42.00
N ASN A 80 -1.92 19.91 40.68
CA ASN A 80 -1.23 20.74 39.67
C ASN A 80 0.28 20.92 39.96
N ASP A 81 0.90 19.90 40.57
CA ASP A 81 2.31 19.91 40.94
C ASP A 81 3.18 19.59 39.71
N PRO A 82 4.09 20.48 39.28
CA PRO A 82 4.93 20.25 38.10
C PRO A 82 5.74 18.96 38.13
N ARG A 83 5.98 18.38 39.32
CA ARG A 83 6.66 17.09 39.47
C ARG A 83 5.85 15.92 38.91
N ALA A 84 4.53 16.07 38.75
CA ALA A 84 3.66 15.08 38.10
C ALA A 84 3.92 14.96 36.59
N ILE A 85 4.47 16.00 35.93
CA ILE A 85 4.64 16.05 34.47
C ILE A 85 5.49 14.88 33.96
N ALA A 86 6.59 14.55 34.63
CA ALA A 86 7.47 13.46 34.21
C ALA A 86 6.77 12.10 34.24
N ALA A 87 5.95 11.86 35.26
CA ALA A 87 5.16 10.64 35.40
C ALA A 87 4.04 10.55 34.37
N LEU A 88 3.33 11.66 34.10
CA LEU A 88 2.31 11.71 33.06
C LEU A 88 2.92 11.52 31.66
N ARG A 89 4.10 12.12 31.37
CA ARG A 89 4.86 11.86 30.14
C ARG A 89 5.19 10.38 30.01
N TYR A 90 5.66 9.74 31.08
CA TYR A 90 5.97 8.32 31.07
C TYR A 90 4.74 7.45 30.77
N VAL A 91 3.60 7.73 31.41
CA VAL A 91 2.35 7.01 31.12
C VAL A 91 1.92 7.21 29.67
N ALA A 92 1.97 8.44 29.16
CA ALA A 92 1.59 8.74 27.78
C ALA A 92 2.49 8.05 26.75
N LEU A 93 3.78 7.86 27.06
CA LEU A 93 4.73 7.22 26.15
C LEU A 93 4.74 5.69 26.27
N HIS A 94 4.50 5.13 27.46
CA HIS A 94 4.80 3.71 27.71
C HIS A 94 3.60 2.86 28.16
N ASP A 95 2.46 3.46 28.50
CA ASP A 95 1.27 2.67 28.83
C ASP A 95 0.69 2.04 27.55
N ARG A 96 0.25 0.78 27.67
CA ARG A 96 -0.33 0.03 26.56
C ARG A 96 -1.81 0.32 26.38
N HIS A 97 -2.45 0.95 27.36
CA HIS A 97 -3.88 1.23 27.33
C HIS A 97 -4.14 2.65 26.89
N THR A 98 -4.80 2.80 25.74
CA THR A 98 -5.18 4.08 25.14
C THR A 98 -5.89 5.00 26.12
N ALA A 99 -6.81 4.49 26.94
CA ALA A 99 -7.51 5.30 27.95
C ALA A 99 -6.59 5.97 28.99
N ALA A 100 -5.49 5.31 29.38
CA ALA A 100 -4.51 5.88 30.31
C ALA A 100 -3.61 6.89 29.60
N THR A 101 -3.18 6.57 28.38
CA THR A 101 -2.39 7.45 27.51
C THR A 101 -3.15 8.75 27.19
N ASP A 102 -4.40 8.66 26.74
CA ASP A 102 -5.27 9.80 26.44
C ASP A 102 -5.50 10.67 27.67
N ALA A 103 -5.75 10.05 28.82
CA ALA A 103 -5.91 10.77 30.08
C ALA A 103 -4.63 11.53 30.44
N ALA A 104 -3.45 10.90 30.32
CA ALA A 104 -2.18 11.55 30.62
C ALA A 104 -1.88 12.72 29.67
N VAL A 105 -2.12 12.56 28.36
CA VAL A 105 -1.97 13.61 27.35
C VAL A 105 -2.91 14.79 27.64
N HIS A 106 -4.18 14.52 27.92
CA HIS A 106 -5.15 15.57 28.25
C HIS A 106 -4.75 16.33 29.52
N LEU A 107 -4.27 15.62 30.55
CA LEU A 107 -3.83 16.26 31.79
C LEU A 107 -2.57 17.10 31.60
N LEU A 108 -1.59 16.64 30.81
CA LEU A 108 -0.42 17.43 30.42
C LEU A 108 -0.84 18.75 29.76
N GLY A 109 -1.87 18.73 28.92
CA GLY A 109 -2.46 19.93 28.29
C GLY A 109 -2.93 21.01 29.28
N ARG A 110 -3.16 20.67 30.55
CA ARG A 110 -3.67 21.59 31.58
C ARG A 110 -2.57 22.23 32.44
N PHE A 111 -1.35 21.70 32.43
CA PHE A 111 -0.25 22.24 33.22
C PHE A 111 0.30 23.50 32.54
N ALA A 112 0.20 24.67 33.18
CA ALA A 112 0.80 25.91 32.67
C ALA A 112 2.33 25.95 32.85
N ASP A 113 3.04 24.91 32.40
CA ASP A 113 4.49 24.72 32.56
C ASP A 113 5.15 24.37 31.22
N ALA A 114 6.32 24.94 30.95
CA ALA A 114 7.06 24.68 29.72
C ALA A 114 7.51 23.21 29.58
N LYS A 115 7.71 22.51 30.70
CA LYS A 115 8.02 21.07 30.70
C LYS A 115 6.85 20.23 30.20
N ALA A 116 5.61 20.66 30.44
CA ALA A 116 4.43 19.98 29.92
C ALA A 116 4.34 20.15 28.40
N VAL A 117 4.65 21.34 27.89
CA VAL A 117 4.76 21.59 26.43
C VAL A 117 5.81 20.68 25.81
N ALA A 118 7.01 20.61 26.39
CA ALA A 118 8.08 19.73 25.89
C ALA A 118 7.65 18.25 25.89
N ALA A 119 7.00 17.80 26.96
CA ALA A 119 6.45 16.44 27.03
C ALA A 119 5.39 16.18 25.94
N LEU A 120 4.50 17.12 25.69
CA LEU A 120 3.50 17.00 24.62
C LEU A 120 4.13 16.97 23.23
N VAL A 121 5.20 17.74 22.99
CA VAL A 121 5.97 17.67 21.73
C VAL A 121 6.58 16.29 21.55
N ASP A 122 7.26 15.76 22.58
CA ASP A 122 7.87 14.43 22.56
C ASP A 122 6.85 13.32 22.25
N ILE A 123 5.67 13.42 22.86
CA ILE A 123 4.56 12.49 22.65
C ILE A 123 3.98 12.66 21.24
N ALA A 124 3.82 13.90 20.76
CA ALA A 124 3.27 14.21 19.45
C ALA A 124 4.18 13.78 18.31
N THR A 125 5.50 13.81 18.48
CA THR A 125 6.48 13.46 17.44
C THR A 125 7.01 12.02 17.57
N GLY A 126 6.77 11.35 18.70
CA GLY A 126 7.21 9.98 18.93
C GLY A 126 8.71 9.90 19.19
N VAL A 127 9.12 10.17 20.43
CA VAL A 127 10.51 9.99 20.88
C VAL A 127 10.79 8.55 21.33
N GLU A 128 12.06 8.15 21.37
CA GLU A 128 12.50 6.86 21.95
C GLU A 128 11.93 5.61 21.23
N GLY A 129 11.58 5.73 19.96
CA GLY A 129 10.99 4.63 19.17
C GLY A 129 9.52 4.37 19.51
N ILE A 130 8.90 5.27 20.26
CA ILE A 130 7.49 5.21 20.65
C ILE A 130 6.67 5.90 19.57
N ARG A 131 5.47 5.36 19.30
CA ARG A 131 4.61 5.88 18.23
C ARG A 131 4.14 7.30 18.57
N PRO A 132 4.12 8.23 17.59
CA PRO A 132 3.52 9.56 17.75
C PRO A 132 2.05 9.47 18.18
N HIS A 133 1.61 10.35 19.09
CA HIS A 133 0.23 10.37 19.57
C HIS A 133 -0.50 11.65 19.17
N ARG A 134 -1.49 11.52 18.28
CA ARG A 134 -2.21 12.65 17.67
C ARG A 134 -2.92 13.55 18.69
N GLY A 135 -3.45 12.98 19.77
CA GLY A 135 -4.11 13.73 20.84
C GLY A 135 -3.20 14.76 21.54
N ALA A 136 -1.87 14.60 21.46
CA ALA A 136 -0.94 15.58 22.01
C ALA A 136 -0.85 16.86 21.17
N LEU A 137 -1.17 16.79 19.87
CA LEU A 137 -1.28 17.97 19.02
C LEU A 137 -2.50 18.83 19.41
N ASP A 138 -3.64 18.20 19.70
CA ASP A 138 -4.83 18.90 20.21
C ASP A 138 -4.54 19.52 21.60
N ALA A 139 -3.85 18.78 22.47
CA ALA A 139 -3.42 19.29 23.77
C ALA A 139 -2.46 20.49 23.65
N LEU A 140 -1.51 20.48 22.70
CA LEU A 140 -0.64 21.63 22.40
C LEU A 140 -1.45 22.85 21.92
N SER A 141 -2.47 22.62 21.08
CA SER A 141 -3.34 23.69 20.57
C SER A 141 -4.15 24.38 21.67
N GLN A 142 -4.60 23.62 22.67
CA GLN A 142 -5.42 24.10 23.79
C GLN A 142 -4.59 24.52 25.02
N HIS A 143 -3.28 24.34 24.97
CA HIS A 143 -2.39 24.59 26.10
C HIS A 143 -2.36 26.08 26.47
N PRO A 144 -2.32 26.45 27.77
CA PRO A 144 -2.38 27.85 28.21
C PRO A 144 -1.13 28.68 27.85
N LEU A 145 -0.01 28.03 27.54
CA LEU A 145 1.24 28.72 27.17
C LEU A 145 1.31 28.98 25.65
N PRO A 146 1.55 30.22 25.19
CA PRO A 146 1.68 30.53 23.76
C PRO A 146 2.76 29.73 23.02
N SER A 147 3.84 29.35 23.73
CA SER A 147 4.93 28.54 23.18
C SER A 147 4.49 27.13 22.74
N ALA A 148 3.34 26.65 23.20
CA ALA A 148 2.77 25.37 22.76
C ALA A 148 2.25 25.45 21.32
N VAL A 149 1.56 26.54 20.98
CA VAL A 149 1.09 26.80 19.62
C VAL A 149 2.27 27.04 18.68
N ASP A 150 3.32 27.72 19.14
CA ASP A 150 4.58 27.85 18.38
C ASP A 150 5.24 26.48 18.13
N SER A 151 5.19 25.57 19.10
CA SER A 151 5.71 24.22 18.97
C SER A 151 4.87 23.40 17.99
N LEU A 152 3.55 23.55 18.01
CA LEU A 152 2.64 22.94 17.04
C LEU A 152 2.94 23.43 15.61
N TYR A 153 3.17 24.74 15.42
CA TYR A 153 3.61 25.29 14.14
C TYR A 153 4.97 24.73 13.72
N ARG A 154 5.92 24.60 14.66
CA ARG A 154 7.21 23.99 14.38
C ARG A 154 7.06 22.55 13.89
N ILE A 155 6.27 21.73 14.58
CA ILE A 155 5.95 20.35 14.16
C ILE A 155 5.38 20.34 12.74
N ALA A 156 4.42 21.22 12.43
CA ALA A 156 3.84 21.31 11.09
C ALA A 156 4.88 21.62 9.99
N THR A 157 5.88 22.46 10.30
CA THR A 157 6.93 22.87 9.37
C THR A 157 8.15 21.96 9.33
N ASP A 158 8.37 21.14 10.35
CA ASP A 158 9.57 20.31 10.47
C ASP A 158 9.55 19.18 9.45
N ALA A 159 10.48 19.19 8.51
CA ALA A 159 10.56 18.17 7.46
C ALA A 159 10.97 16.78 8.01
N ALA A 160 11.58 16.71 9.19
CA ALA A 160 11.95 15.47 9.86
C ALA A 160 10.77 14.83 10.61
N ALA A 161 9.72 15.59 10.92
CA ALA A 161 8.51 15.05 11.53
C ALA A 161 7.71 14.21 10.52
N ASP A 162 7.05 13.17 11.02
CA ASP A 162 6.19 12.30 10.21
C ASP A 162 5.14 13.10 9.42
N ALA A 163 4.95 12.79 8.15
CA ALA A 163 4.09 13.56 7.25
C ALA A 163 2.63 13.63 7.70
N ASP A 164 2.11 12.57 8.33
CA ASP A 164 0.74 12.54 8.84
C ASP A 164 0.61 13.37 10.13
N ILE A 165 1.64 13.38 10.98
CA ILE A 165 1.72 14.26 12.15
C ILE A 165 1.80 15.73 11.74
N ARG A 166 2.63 16.06 10.74
CA ARG A 166 2.71 17.41 10.18
C ARG A 166 1.35 17.86 9.62
N ARG A 167 0.68 17.00 8.86
CA ARG A 167 -0.64 17.29 8.29
C ARG A 167 -1.67 17.55 9.38
N SER A 168 -1.69 16.70 10.40
CA SER A 168 -2.54 16.86 11.58
C SER A 168 -2.28 18.16 12.32
N ALA A 169 -1.01 18.55 12.49
CA ALA A 169 -0.65 19.80 13.15
C ALA A 169 -1.15 21.01 12.35
N VAL A 170 -1.05 21.00 11.01
CA VAL A 170 -1.64 22.06 10.16
C VAL A 170 -3.16 22.10 10.28
N ASP A 171 -3.82 20.95 10.25
CA ASP A 171 -5.29 20.89 10.35
C ASP A 171 -5.76 21.51 11.68
N ILE A 172 -5.07 21.20 12.79
CA ILE A 172 -5.36 21.75 14.12
C ILE A 172 -5.04 23.25 14.17
N LEU A 173 -3.92 23.71 13.61
CA LEU A 173 -3.60 25.14 13.51
C LEU A 173 -4.64 25.91 12.70
N ASN A 174 -5.16 25.32 11.62
CA ASN A 174 -6.17 25.95 10.79
C ASN A 174 -7.53 26.04 11.50
N ARG A 175 -7.88 25.00 12.27
CA ARG A 175 -9.10 24.94 13.08
C ARG A 175 -9.07 25.93 14.24
N ASP A 176 -7.99 25.94 15.01
CA ASP A 176 -7.94 26.60 16.31
C ASP A 176 -7.18 27.94 16.29
N HIS A 177 -6.20 28.09 15.39
CA HIS A 177 -5.28 29.24 15.35
C HIS A 177 -5.12 29.86 13.93
N PRO A 178 -6.22 30.17 13.21
CA PRO A 178 -6.13 30.67 11.84
C PRO A 178 -5.41 32.02 11.72
N ALA A 179 -5.42 32.85 12.77
CA ALA A 179 -4.68 34.11 12.82
C ALA A 179 -3.16 33.90 12.72
N LEU A 180 -2.63 32.85 13.36
CA LEU A 180 -1.21 32.52 13.29
C LEU A 180 -0.81 32.06 11.89
N LEU A 181 -1.66 31.26 11.22
CA LEU A 181 -1.43 30.85 9.85
C LEU A 181 -1.51 32.02 8.87
N ASN A 182 -2.37 33.01 9.12
CA ASN A 182 -2.42 34.24 8.33
C ASN A 182 -1.15 35.08 8.50
N GLU A 183 -0.58 35.11 9.70
CA GLU A 183 0.66 35.84 9.99
C GLU A 183 1.90 35.14 9.41
N ARG A 184 2.03 33.82 9.61
CA ARG A 184 3.25 33.05 9.29
C ARG A 184 3.20 32.30 7.97
N GLY A 185 2.03 32.22 7.36
CA GLY A 185 1.75 31.38 6.19
C GLY A 185 1.37 29.96 6.57
N VAL A 186 0.58 29.31 5.71
CA VAL A 186 0.25 27.89 5.86
C VAL A 186 1.50 27.05 5.54
N PRO A 187 1.95 26.16 6.45
CA PRO A 187 3.06 25.26 6.18
C PRO A 187 2.81 24.47 4.89
N LYS A 188 3.79 24.44 3.99
CA LYS A 188 3.72 23.64 2.77
C LYS A 188 3.85 22.17 3.14
N LEU A 189 2.71 21.49 3.21
CA LEU A 189 2.66 20.04 3.25
C LEU A 189 2.84 19.54 1.82
N GLY A 190 3.66 18.51 1.62
CA GLY A 190 3.61 17.76 0.36
C GLY A 190 2.18 17.26 0.18
N GLY A 191 1.58 17.49 -0.99
CA GLY A 191 0.20 17.10 -1.26
C GLY A 191 -0.02 15.60 -1.13
N SER A 192 -1.29 15.22 -1.19
CA SER A 192 -1.67 13.81 -1.23
C SER A 192 -1.10 13.20 -2.51
N ALA A 193 0.04 12.52 -2.37
CA ALA A 193 0.63 11.72 -3.43
C ALA A 193 -0.39 10.72 -3.97
N VAL A 194 -1.35 10.27 -3.15
CA VAL A 194 -2.40 9.32 -3.50
C VAL A 194 -3.36 9.89 -4.55
N LEU A 195 -3.84 11.13 -4.39
CA LEU A 195 -4.81 11.73 -5.32
C LEU A 195 -4.21 11.97 -6.71
N SER A 196 -3.00 12.51 -6.77
CA SER A 196 -2.29 12.64 -8.05
C SER A 196 -1.87 11.28 -8.59
N SER A 197 -1.50 10.30 -7.75
CA SER A 197 -1.23 8.93 -8.22
C SER A 197 -2.45 8.34 -8.89
N LEU A 198 -3.64 8.41 -8.28
CA LEU A 198 -4.86 7.83 -8.83
C LEU A 198 -5.29 8.54 -10.12
N GLY A 199 -5.30 9.87 -10.14
CA GLY A 199 -5.64 10.65 -11.33
C GLY A 199 -4.65 10.43 -12.46
N SER A 200 -3.35 10.46 -12.16
CA SER A 200 -2.31 10.19 -13.15
C SER A 200 -2.27 8.72 -13.57
N ALA A 201 -2.63 7.76 -12.72
CA ALA A 201 -2.77 6.35 -13.08
C ALA A 201 -3.89 6.16 -14.11
N PHE A 202 -5.06 6.72 -13.85
CA PHE A 202 -6.15 6.64 -14.83
C PHE A 202 -5.73 7.24 -16.17
N PHE A 203 -5.10 8.42 -16.16
CA PHE A 203 -4.59 9.07 -17.37
C PHE A 203 -3.47 8.30 -18.06
N GLY A 204 -2.51 7.80 -17.30
CA GLY A 204 -1.40 7.03 -17.82
C GLY A 204 -1.91 5.74 -18.46
N GLY A 205 -2.88 5.08 -17.83
CA GLY A 205 -3.53 3.88 -18.37
C GLY A 205 -4.25 4.19 -19.68
N PHE A 206 -5.05 5.24 -19.70
CA PHE A 206 -5.74 5.66 -20.90
C PHE A 206 -4.77 6.06 -22.03
N ALA A 207 -3.78 6.89 -21.74
CA ALA A 207 -2.78 7.36 -22.69
C ALA A 207 -1.95 6.21 -23.28
N LEU A 208 -1.54 5.25 -22.46
CA LEU A 208 -0.72 4.13 -22.95
C LEU A 208 -1.59 3.09 -23.67
N SER A 209 -2.83 2.86 -23.24
CA SER A 209 -3.80 2.00 -23.94
C SER A 209 -4.28 2.55 -25.30
N SER A 210 -3.95 3.80 -25.63
CA SER A 210 -4.37 4.45 -26.88
C SER A 210 -3.21 4.63 -27.89
N VAL A 211 -2.02 4.12 -27.59
CA VAL A 211 -0.81 4.30 -28.41
C VAL A 211 -0.29 2.98 -28.98
N GLY A 212 -0.11 2.92 -30.30
CA GLY A 212 0.57 1.83 -31.00
C GLY A 212 -0.13 0.48 -30.84
N ASP A 213 0.64 -0.59 -30.67
CA ASP A 213 0.12 -1.95 -30.49
C ASP A 213 -0.73 -2.10 -29.21
N PHE A 214 -0.58 -1.21 -28.23
CA PHE A 214 -1.44 -1.21 -27.05
C PHE A 214 -2.86 -0.71 -27.30
N ALA A 215 -3.14 -0.10 -28.46
CA ALA A 215 -4.50 0.24 -28.87
C ALA A 215 -5.30 -0.94 -29.42
N ASP A 216 -4.64 -2.09 -29.67
CA ASP A 216 -5.33 -3.32 -30.07
C ASP A 216 -6.05 -3.95 -28.86
N THR A 217 -7.25 -4.47 -29.10
CA THR A 217 -8.14 -5.13 -28.13
C THR A 217 -7.45 -6.20 -27.27
N ARG A 218 -6.44 -6.90 -27.80
CA ARG A 218 -5.70 -7.95 -27.05
C ARG A 218 -4.62 -7.41 -26.12
N SER A 219 -4.07 -6.25 -26.43
CA SER A 219 -2.96 -5.60 -25.70
C SER A 219 -3.40 -4.39 -24.89
N GLY A 220 -4.60 -3.87 -25.14
CA GLY A 220 -5.26 -2.76 -24.44
C GLY A 220 -5.27 -2.88 -22.92
N PRO A 221 -5.62 -4.03 -22.33
CA PRO A 221 -5.57 -4.21 -20.89
C PRO A 221 -4.13 -4.08 -20.32
N TYR A 222 -3.12 -4.58 -21.03
CA TYR A 222 -1.72 -4.46 -20.62
C TYR A 222 -1.20 -3.03 -20.77
N GLY A 223 -1.59 -2.34 -21.85
CA GLY A 223 -1.31 -0.92 -22.04
C GLY A 223 -1.95 -0.08 -20.94
N TRP A 224 -3.20 -0.35 -20.59
CA TRP A 224 -3.89 0.36 -19.52
C TRP A 224 -3.23 0.10 -18.17
N LEU A 225 -2.90 -1.15 -17.84
CA LEU A 225 -2.28 -1.49 -16.56
C LEU A 225 -0.86 -0.89 -16.44
N ALA A 226 -0.03 -1.02 -17.48
CA ALA A 226 1.32 -0.46 -17.50
C ALA A 226 1.29 1.08 -17.47
N GLY A 227 0.39 1.69 -18.23
CA GLY A 227 0.14 3.11 -18.20
C GLY A 227 -0.35 3.59 -16.84
N ALA A 228 -1.21 2.82 -16.18
CA ALA A 228 -1.71 3.15 -14.85
C ALA A 228 -0.62 3.09 -13.79
N VAL A 229 0.31 2.14 -13.89
CA VAL A 229 1.47 2.08 -13.00
C VAL A 229 2.42 3.27 -13.24
N VAL A 230 2.74 3.58 -14.50
CA VAL A 230 3.59 4.75 -14.84
C VAL A 230 2.92 6.04 -14.37
N GLY A 231 1.64 6.18 -14.68
CA GLY A 231 0.80 7.28 -14.25
C GLY A 231 0.75 7.41 -12.73
N ALA A 232 0.55 6.32 -12.00
CA ALA A 232 0.58 6.30 -10.54
C ALA A 232 1.94 6.77 -10.00
N GLY A 233 3.04 6.26 -10.55
CA GLY A 233 4.39 6.67 -10.16
C GLY A 233 4.67 8.15 -10.43
N THR A 234 4.27 8.64 -11.61
CA THR A 234 4.37 10.06 -11.99
C THR A 234 3.53 10.94 -11.07
N GLY A 235 2.27 10.54 -10.84
CA GLY A 235 1.36 11.18 -9.91
C GLY A 235 1.93 11.19 -8.49
N TYR A 236 2.50 10.08 -8.01
CA TYR A 236 3.13 9.99 -6.70
C TYR A 236 4.29 10.99 -6.56
N MET A 237 5.19 11.02 -7.56
CA MET A 237 6.35 11.92 -7.56
C MET A 237 5.94 13.40 -7.57
N PHE A 238 4.98 13.78 -8.42
CA PHE A 238 4.51 15.17 -8.49
C PHE A 238 3.60 15.55 -7.33
N GLY A 239 2.77 14.62 -6.84
CA GLY A 239 1.86 14.84 -5.73
C GLY A 239 2.55 15.18 -4.43
N ARG A 240 3.73 14.60 -4.20
CA ARG A 240 4.58 14.98 -3.05
C ARG A 240 5.10 16.41 -3.14
N GLN A 241 5.15 17.01 -4.33
CA GLN A 241 5.65 18.38 -4.56
C GLN A 241 4.54 19.42 -4.71
N ILE A 242 3.32 18.98 -5.03
CA ILE A 242 2.14 19.83 -5.22
C ILE A 242 1.50 20.08 -3.86
N SER A 243 1.52 21.32 -3.36
CA SER A 243 1.16 21.63 -1.96
C SER A 243 -0.15 22.41 -1.77
N THR A 244 -0.87 22.74 -2.86
CA THR A 244 -2.04 23.64 -2.77
C THR A 244 -3.25 23.20 -3.60
N ALA A 245 -4.45 23.50 -3.10
CA ALA A 245 -5.74 23.30 -3.78
C ALA A 245 -5.74 23.82 -5.21
N ARG A 246 -5.13 24.99 -5.42
CA ARG A 246 -4.98 25.64 -6.73
C ARG A 246 -4.25 24.77 -7.73
N GLN A 247 -3.17 24.11 -7.32
CA GLN A 247 -2.39 23.26 -8.22
C GLN A 247 -3.15 21.98 -8.60
N HIS A 248 -3.92 21.39 -7.67
CA HIS A 248 -4.83 20.29 -7.99
C HIS A 248 -5.99 20.72 -8.89
N TYR A 249 -6.52 21.91 -8.69
CA TYR A 249 -7.53 22.51 -9.57
C TYR A 249 -7.00 22.72 -10.99
N TYR A 250 -5.79 23.25 -11.15
CA TYR A 250 -5.17 23.45 -12.46
C TYR A 250 -4.85 22.12 -13.17
N LEU A 251 -4.32 21.12 -12.45
CA LEU A 251 -4.09 19.79 -13.02
C LEU A 251 -5.38 19.09 -13.42
N SER A 252 -6.43 19.21 -12.62
CA SER A 252 -7.74 18.68 -12.97
C SER A 252 -8.32 19.37 -14.21
N ALA A 253 -8.24 20.70 -14.27
CA ALA A 253 -8.79 21.46 -15.37
C ALA A 253 -8.03 21.22 -16.69
N LEU A 254 -6.70 21.03 -16.63
CA LEU A 254 -5.92 20.53 -17.76
C LEU A 254 -6.46 19.18 -18.22
N SER A 255 -6.62 18.24 -17.29
CA SER A 255 -7.08 16.88 -17.56
C SER A 255 -8.47 16.84 -18.21
N TRP A 256 -9.44 17.56 -17.64
CA TRP A 256 -10.79 17.66 -18.19
C TRP A 256 -10.84 18.43 -19.51
N GLY A 257 -10.05 19.48 -19.63
CA GLY A 257 -9.86 20.20 -20.88
C GLY A 257 -9.40 19.25 -21.99
N SER A 258 -8.35 18.47 -21.72
CA SER A 258 -7.80 17.46 -22.62
C SER A 258 -8.85 16.47 -23.10
N TRP A 259 -9.61 15.93 -22.14
CA TRP A 259 -10.67 14.96 -22.39
C TRP A 259 -11.80 15.53 -23.26
N ILE A 260 -12.28 16.74 -22.94
CA ILE A 260 -13.34 17.42 -23.70
C ILE A 260 -12.89 17.72 -25.13
N GLY A 261 -11.65 18.17 -25.29
CA GLY A 261 -11.05 18.39 -26.60
C GLY A 261 -11.01 17.12 -27.45
N TRP A 262 -10.55 16.02 -26.86
CA TRP A 262 -10.53 14.70 -27.49
C TRP A 262 -11.92 14.23 -27.93
N MET A 263 -12.90 14.27 -27.01
CA MET A 263 -14.29 13.88 -27.27
C MET A 263 -14.96 14.72 -28.35
N SER A 264 -14.63 16.01 -28.43
CA SER A 264 -15.18 16.92 -29.45
C SER A 264 -14.73 16.51 -30.86
N VAL A 265 -13.51 16.01 -31.03
CA VAL A 265 -13.04 15.48 -32.32
C VAL A 265 -13.82 14.24 -32.71
N ASP A 266 -14.03 13.31 -31.78
CA ASP A 266 -14.75 12.07 -32.05
C ASP A 266 -16.25 12.31 -32.29
N ALA A 267 -16.85 13.31 -31.67
CA ALA A 267 -18.23 13.74 -31.95
C ALA A 267 -18.38 14.40 -33.33
N LEU A 268 -17.36 15.13 -33.80
CA LEU A 268 -17.42 15.91 -35.05
C LEU A 268 -16.89 15.14 -36.26
N ALA A 269 -16.01 14.17 -36.06
CA ALA A 269 -15.43 13.39 -37.13
C ALA A 269 -16.45 12.36 -37.66
N GLN A 270 -17.04 12.64 -38.82
CA GLN A 270 -17.67 11.59 -39.61
C GLN A 270 -16.57 10.61 -40.03
N ARG A 271 -16.74 9.31 -39.78
CA ARG A 271 -15.96 8.28 -40.49
C ARG A 271 -16.61 8.11 -41.87
N PRO A 272 -16.02 8.65 -42.96
CA PRO A 272 -16.53 8.33 -44.28
C PRO A 272 -16.25 6.84 -44.52
N ILE A 273 -17.33 6.07 -44.60
CA ILE A 273 -17.29 4.71 -45.13
C ILE A 273 -17.06 4.87 -46.63
N ASP A 274 -16.03 4.21 -47.17
CA ASP A 274 -15.87 4.18 -48.62
C ASP A 274 -17.14 3.55 -49.23
N PRO A 275 -17.90 4.29 -50.05
CA PRO A 275 -19.18 3.82 -50.57
C PRO A 275 -19.04 2.56 -51.44
N GLN A 276 -17.84 2.25 -51.95
CA GLN A 276 -17.61 1.09 -52.80
C GLN A 276 -17.17 -0.16 -52.03
N SER A 277 -16.35 0.00 -50.99
CA SER A 277 -15.82 -1.15 -50.24
C SER A 277 -16.57 -1.44 -48.94
N GLY A 278 -17.35 -0.48 -48.43
CA GLY A 278 -17.94 -0.56 -47.10
C GLY A 278 -16.90 -0.54 -45.97
N GLN A 279 -15.61 -0.36 -46.30
CA GLN A 279 -14.50 -0.38 -45.35
C GLN A 279 -14.16 1.05 -44.92
N PRO A 280 -13.66 1.26 -43.69
CA PRO A 280 -13.06 2.51 -43.27
C PRO A 280 -11.82 2.83 -44.13
N LEU A 281 -11.66 4.08 -44.58
CA LEU A 281 -10.44 4.52 -45.28
C LEU A 281 -9.24 4.59 -44.30
N ASP A 282 -8.38 3.57 -44.31
CA ASP A 282 -7.25 3.38 -43.38
C ASP A 282 -6.25 4.56 -43.34
N ASP A 283 -5.99 5.21 -44.47
CA ASP A 283 -5.00 6.32 -44.55
C ASP A 283 -5.35 7.54 -43.68
N ARG A 284 -6.60 7.66 -43.21
CA ARG A 284 -7.03 8.77 -42.35
C ARG A 284 -6.94 8.48 -40.86
N ALA A 285 -6.61 7.26 -40.42
CA ALA A 285 -6.37 6.95 -39.00
C ALA A 285 -5.23 7.82 -38.43
N ALA A 286 -4.20 8.10 -39.22
CA ALA A 286 -3.11 9.00 -38.88
C ALA A 286 -3.50 10.49 -38.83
N GLY A 287 -4.56 10.89 -39.55
CA GLY A 287 -5.12 12.25 -39.51
C GLY A 287 -6.04 12.45 -38.31
N LEU A 288 -6.84 11.44 -37.98
CA LEU A 288 -7.73 11.43 -36.83
C LEU A 288 -6.95 11.45 -35.51
N SER A 289 -5.86 10.68 -35.40
CA SER A 289 -4.98 10.72 -34.22
C SER A 289 -4.31 12.07 -34.02
N ARG A 290 -3.88 12.73 -35.11
CA ARG A 290 -3.33 14.09 -35.08
C ARG A 290 -4.38 15.15 -34.68
N ALA A 291 -5.61 15.02 -35.16
CA ALA A 291 -6.72 15.89 -34.76
C ALA A 291 -7.07 15.70 -33.29
N ARG A 292 -7.16 14.45 -32.82
CA ARG A 292 -7.37 14.08 -31.41
C ARG A 292 -6.31 14.72 -30.50
N ALA A 293 -5.03 14.59 -30.85
CA ALA A 293 -3.93 15.21 -30.11
C ALA A 293 -4.01 16.74 -30.12
N GLY A 294 -4.31 17.36 -31.27
CA GLY A 294 -4.42 18.81 -31.40
C GLY A 294 -5.56 19.42 -30.59
N PHE A 295 -6.73 18.79 -30.59
CA PHE A 295 -7.88 19.26 -29.81
C PHE A 295 -7.75 18.93 -28.32
N SER A 296 -7.13 17.82 -27.95
CA SER A 296 -6.76 17.54 -26.56
C SER A 296 -5.84 18.65 -26.01
N LEU A 297 -4.81 19.07 -26.75
CA LEU A 297 -3.97 20.21 -26.36
C LEU A 297 -4.74 21.54 -26.29
N LEU A 298 -5.63 21.83 -27.25
CA LEU A 298 -6.46 23.04 -27.19
C LEU A 298 -7.43 23.01 -26.00
N GLY A 299 -7.97 21.83 -25.71
CA GLY A 299 -8.82 21.57 -24.57
C GLY A 299 -8.07 21.79 -23.26
N GLU A 300 -6.85 21.28 -23.11
CA GLU A 300 -5.96 21.52 -21.96
C GLU A 300 -5.77 23.01 -21.72
N VAL A 301 -5.41 23.75 -22.77
CA VAL A 301 -5.20 25.21 -22.69
C VAL A 301 -6.50 25.93 -22.28
N ALA A 302 -7.64 25.54 -22.85
CA ALA A 302 -8.94 26.13 -22.50
C ALA A 302 -9.36 25.80 -21.07
N GLY A 303 -9.19 24.55 -20.63
CA GLY A 303 -9.47 24.10 -19.26
C GLY A 303 -8.60 24.81 -18.24
N PHE A 304 -7.29 24.92 -18.51
CA PHE A 304 -6.36 25.66 -17.67
C PHE A 304 -6.70 27.16 -17.61
N ALA A 305 -7.04 27.79 -18.73
CA ALA A 305 -7.43 29.20 -18.77
C ALA A 305 -8.73 29.45 -17.99
N LEU A 306 -9.73 28.57 -18.13
CA LEU A 306 -10.98 28.63 -17.36
C LEU A 306 -10.74 28.43 -15.87
N ALA A 307 -9.89 27.48 -15.49
CA ALA A 307 -9.52 27.29 -14.10
C ALA A 307 -8.71 28.46 -13.55
N PHE A 308 -7.81 29.05 -14.33
CA PHE A 308 -7.09 30.25 -13.90
C PHE A 308 -8.04 31.43 -13.66
N ALA A 309 -9.03 31.63 -14.53
CA ALA A 309 -10.03 32.67 -14.38
C ALA A 309 -11.04 32.41 -13.24
N ALA A 310 -11.39 31.14 -12.99
CA ALA A 310 -12.39 30.76 -12.01
C ALA A 310 -11.82 30.49 -10.60
N ALA A 311 -10.52 30.23 -10.47
CA ALA A 311 -9.89 29.88 -9.19
C ALA A 311 -10.07 30.97 -8.12
N ASP A 312 -10.05 32.25 -8.53
CA ASP A 312 -10.23 33.38 -7.61
C ASP A 312 -11.69 33.65 -7.27
N ALA A 313 -12.62 33.29 -8.16
CA ALA A 313 -14.05 33.52 -7.99
C ALA A 313 -14.73 32.43 -7.15
N LEU A 314 -14.24 31.19 -7.21
CA LEU A 314 -14.93 30.03 -6.61
C LEU A 314 -14.43 29.68 -5.20
N ASN A 315 -13.27 30.19 -4.77
CA ASN A 315 -12.67 29.95 -3.45
C ASN A 315 -12.74 28.48 -2.97
N LEU A 316 -12.53 27.54 -3.90
CA LEU A 316 -12.66 26.10 -3.64
C LEU A 316 -11.47 25.59 -2.83
N GLN A 317 -11.76 24.74 -1.84
CA GLN A 317 -10.76 23.96 -1.12
C GLN A 317 -10.31 22.76 -1.98
N THR A 318 -9.18 22.13 -1.60
CA THR A 318 -8.67 20.94 -2.30
C THR A 318 -9.71 19.82 -2.36
N THR A 319 -10.46 19.66 -1.27
CA THR A 319 -11.54 18.69 -1.09
C THR A 319 -12.71 19.00 -2.03
N ASP A 320 -13.05 20.27 -2.22
CA ASP A 320 -14.12 20.68 -3.13
C ASP A 320 -13.78 20.33 -4.58
N VAL A 321 -12.53 20.57 -4.99
CA VAL A 321 -12.02 20.22 -6.32
C VAL A 321 -12.03 18.72 -6.54
N ALA A 322 -11.58 17.95 -5.55
CA ALA A 322 -11.60 16.48 -5.62
C ALA A 322 -13.04 15.95 -5.75
N THR A 323 -13.98 16.54 -5.00
CA THR A 323 -15.41 16.20 -5.03
C THR A 323 -16.03 16.52 -6.39
N ALA A 324 -15.75 17.71 -6.92
CA ALA A 324 -16.23 18.11 -8.24
C ALA A 324 -15.72 17.16 -9.34
N ASN A 325 -14.46 16.73 -9.25
CA ASN A 325 -13.90 15.75 -10.17
C ASN A 325 -14.55 14.38 -10.03
N ALA A 326 -14.78 13.92 -8.80
CA ALA A 326 -15.42 12.63 -8.55
C ALA A 326 -16.83 12.59 -9.16
N ILE A 327 -17.64 13.65 -8.96
CA ILE A 327 -18.98 13.78 -9.55
C ILE A 327 -18.92 13.82 -11.07
N ALA A 328 -17.96 14.55 -11.63
CA ALA A 328 -17.76 14.61 -13.08
C ALA A 328 -17.36 13.26 -13.68
N ILE A 329 -16.38 12.57 -13.08
CA ILE A 329 -15.96 11.23 -13.50
C ILE A 329 -17.16 10.28 -13.42
N ALA A 330 -17.91 10.31 -12.32
CA ALA A 330 -19.08 9.46 -12.13
C ALA A 330 -20.13 9.65 -13.23
N ALA A 331 -20.46 10.91 -13.56
CA ALA A 331 -21.41 11.25 -14.60
C ALA A 331 -20.92 10.83 -16.00
N THR A 332 -19.66 11.10 -16.32
CA THR A 332 -19.05 10.74 -17.61
C THR A 332 -18.98 9.23 -17.79
N VAL A 333 -18.42 8.52 -16.81
CA VAL A 333 -18.18 7.08 -16.87
C VAL A 333 -19.51 6.31 -16.78
N GLY A 334 -20.45 6.77 -15.95
CA GLY A 334 -21.82 6.24 -15.90
C GLY A 334 -22.55 6.37 -17.24
N THR A 335 -22.47 7.54 -17.87
CA THR A 335 -23.10 7.78 -19.19
C THR A 335 -22.42 6.96 -20.28
N PHE A 336 -21.09 6.84 -20.24
CA PHE A 336 -20.34 5.98 -21.16
C PHE A 336 -20.82 4.54 -21.08
N GLY A 337 -20.93 4.01 -19.87
CA GLY A 337 -21.40 2.66 -19.65
C GLY A 337 -22.82 2.45 -20.16
N GLY A 338 -23.75 3.33 -19.79
CA GLY A 338 -25.14 3.24 -20.24
C GLY A 338 -25.27 3.24 -21.76
N LEU A 339 -24.48 4.06 -22.47
CA LEU A 339 -24.48 4.12 -23.93
C LEU A 339 -23.93 2.84 -24.58
N GLN A 340 -22.95 2.17 -23.96
CA GLN A 340 -22.39 0.92 -24.46
C GLN A 340 -23.30 -0.30 -24.23
N LEU A 341 -24.25 -0.20 -23.29
CA LEU A 341 -25.23 -1.27 -23.05
C LEU A 341 -26.39 -1.24 -24.05
N VAL A 342 -26.66 -0.07 -24.64
CA VAL A 342 -27.57 0.06 -25.78
C VAL A 342 -26.91 -0.55 -27.01
N GLU A 343 -27.70 -1.21 -27.87
CA GLU A 343 -27.20 -1.82 -29.10
C GLU A 343 -26.34 -0.83 -29.91
N PRO A 344 -25.23 -1.29 -30.53
CA PRO A 344 -24.35 -0.39 -31.27
C PRO A 344 -25.15 0.37 -32.31
N ALA A 345 -25.29 1.67 -32.12
CA ALA A 345 -25.90 2.53 -33.12
C ALA A 345 -24.93 2.65 -34.31
N ASP A 346 -25.46 2.62 -35.53
CA ASP A 346 -24.69 2.89 -36.75
C ASP A 346 -24.02 4.28 -36.72
N ASP A 347 -24.52 5.16 -35.85
CA ASP A 347 -23.99 6.49 -35.59
C ASP A 347 -23.56 6.65 -34.12
N VAL A 348 -22.26 6.81 -33.89
CA VAL A 348 -21.65 7.01 -32.56
C VAL A 348 -21.73 8.46 -32.05
N ARG A 349 -22.11 9.43 -32.91
CA ARG A 349 -22.14 10.86 -32.56
C ARG A 349 -23.10 11.22 -31.43
N PRO A 350 -24.33 10.66 -31.34
CA PRO A 350 -25.19 10.86 -30.19
C PRO A 350 -24.56 10.37 -28.89
N GLY A 351 -23.78 9.28 -28.94
CA GLY A 351 -23.05 8.76 -27.80
C GLY A 351 -21.98 9.74 -27.30
N TYR A 352 -21.11 10.23 -28.20
CA TYR A 352 -20.11 11.25 -27.85
C TYR A 352 -20.73 12.57 -27.38
N THR A 353 -21.87 12.97 -27.94
CA THR A 353 -22.60 14.17 -27.51
C THR A 353 -23.17 14.00 -26.10
N ALA A 354 -23.77 12.83 -25.81
CA ALA A 354 -24.25 12.50 -24.47
C ALA A 354 -23.11 12.44 -23.45
N LEU A 355 -21.96 11.88 -23.82
CA LEU A 355 -20.74 11.87 -22.98
C LEU A 355 -20.23 13.28 -22.65
N LEU A 356 -20.16 14.15 -23.65
CA LEU A 356 -19.75 15.53 -23.48
C LEU A 356 -20.74 16.27 -22.56
N ALA A 357 -22.04 16.13 -22.82
CA ALA A 357 -23.09 16.72 -22.00
C ALA A 357 -23.02 16.23 -20.55
N ALA A 358 -22.86 14.93 -20.33
CA ALA A 358 -22.72 14.35 -18.99
C ALA A 358 -21.46 14.84 -18.27
N SER A 359 -20.34 14.99 -18.98
CA SER A 359 -19.10 15.52 -18.39
C SER A 359 -19.28 16.97 -17.95
N VAL A 360 -19.86 17.81 -18.81
CA VAL A 360 -20.11 19.23 -18.49
C VAL A 360 -21.12 19.37 -17.35
N LEU A 361 -22.23 18.63 -17.39
CA LEU A 361 -23.22 18.63 -16.32
C LEU A 361 -22.64 18.08 -15.01
N GLY A 362 -21.82 17.04 -15.08
CA GLY A 362 -21.13 16.47 -13.93
C GLY A 362 -20.16 17.44 -13.28
N ILE A 363 -19.34 18.16 -14.07
CA ILE A 363 -18.46 19.23 -13.55
C ILE A 363 -19.30 20.36 -12.93
N GLY A 364 -20.37 20.80 -13.62
CA GLY A 364 -21.24 21.86 -13.12
C GLY A 364 -21.94 21.49 -11.81
N ALA A 365 -22.51 20.29 -11.74
CA ALA A 365 -23.08 19.73 -10.52
C ALA A 365 -22.01 19.57 -9.43
N GLY A 366 -20.81 19.11 -9.81
CA GLY A 366 -19.69 18.93 -8.92
C GLY A 366 -19.26 20.23 -8.25
N VAL A 367 -19.01 21.28 -9.02
CA VAL A 367 -18.61 22.61 -8.51
C VAL A 367 -19.71 23.24 -7.65
N THR A 368 -20.98 23.04 -8.00
CA THR A 368 -22.12 23.62 -7.25
C THR A 368 -22.42 22.87 -5.95
N LEU A 369 -22.28 21.54 -5.94
CA LEU A 369 -22.54 20.71 -4.77
C LEU A 369 -21.34 20.61 -3.83
N ALA A 370 -20.11 20.67 -4.35
CA ALA A 370 -18.89 20.46 -3.57
C ALA A 370 -18.82 21.29 -2.27
N PRO A 371 -19.14 22.60 -2.24
CA PRO A 371 -19.13 23.37 -0.98
C PRO A 371 -20.17 22.92 0.05
N SER A 372 -21.21 22.20 -0.38
CA SER A 372 -22.26 21.66 0.50
C SER A 372 -21.96 20.23 0.95
N LEU A 373 -20.99 19.57 0.31
CA LEU A 373 -20.60 18.21 0.63
C LEU A 373 -19.42 18.25 1.60
N LYS A 374 -19.49 17.45 2.66
CA LYS A 374 -18.38 17.29 3.58
C LYS A 374 -17.55 16.13 3.08
N PHE A 375 -16.32 16.43 2.69
CA PHE A 375 -15.33 15.44 2.26
C PHE A 375 -14.09 15.55 3.12
N ASP A 376 -13.73 14.46 3.76
CA ASP A 376 -12.43 14.24 4.37
C ASP A 376 -11.55 13.32 3.49
N SER A 377 -10.34 13.01 3.97
CA SER A 377 -9.43 12.14 3.23
C SER A 377 -9.93 10.70 3.06
N GLY A 378 -10.73 10.20 4.00
CA GLY A 378 -11.31 8.86 3.94
C GLY A 378 -12.44 8.78 2.92
N ASP A 379 -13.23 9.84 2.78
CA ASP A 379 -14.30 9.94 1.79
C ASP A 379 -13.79 9.85 0.34
N ILE A 380 -12.60 10.37 0.08
CA ILE A 380 -11.93 10.27 -1.22
C ILE A 380 -11.54 8.81 -1.51
N VAL A 381 -10.99 8.12 -0.51
CA VAL A 381 -10.66 6.70 -0.63
C VAL A 381 -11.94 5.89 -0.80
N LEU A 382 -13.02 6.24 -0.09
CA LEU A 382 -14.33 5.58 -0.19
C LEU A 382 -14.94 5.71 -1.58
N CYS A 383 -14.94 6.91 -2.15
CA CYS A 383 -15.40 7.14 -3.51
C CYS A 383 -14.58 6.34 -4.52
N SER A 384 -13.25 6.32 -4.37
CA SER A 384 -12.35 5.56 -5.26
C SER A 384 -12.60 4.06 -5.15
N ALA A 385 -12.70 3.56 -3.92
CA ALA A 385 -13.02 2.18 -3.59
C ALA A 385 -14.35 1.75 -4.22
N LEU A 386 -15.42 2.51 -3.98
CA LEU A 386 -16.73 2.17 -4.50
C LEU A 386 -16.84 2.37 -6.01
N THR A 387 -16.05 3.26 -6.62
CA THR A 387 -15.91 3.33 -8.08
C THR A 387 -15.32 2.02 -8.63
N MET A 388 -14.22 1.55 -8.06
CA MET A 388 -13.60 0.29 -8.48
C MET A 388 -14.52 -0.91 -8.24
N GLU A 389 -15.14 -1.00 -7.06
CA GLU A 389 -16.09 -2.04 -6.72
C GLU A 389 -17.30 -1.98 -7.66
N GLY A 390 -17.87 -0.81 -7.86
CA GLY A 390 -18.97 -0.58 -8.78
C GLY A 390 -18.64 -1.04 -10.20
N GLY A 391 -17.46 -0.70 -10.72
CA GLY A 391 -17.03 -1.16 -12.04
C GLY A 391 -16.85 -2.67 -12.10
N TYR A 392 -16.28 -3.25 -11.05
CA TYR A 392 -16.17 -4.70 -10.91
C TYR A 392 -17.54 -5.38 -10.97
N PHE A 393 -18.48 -4.97 -10.11
CA PHE A 393 -19.83 -5.52 -10.07
C PHE A 393 -20.59 -5.26 -11.37
N GLY A 394 -20.44 -4.06 -11.93
CA GLY A 394 -21.11 -3.66 -13.17
C GLY A 394 -20.72 -4.54 -14.34
N GLY A 395 -19.42 -4.82 -14.54
CA GLY A 395 -18.94 -5.66 -15.63
C GLY A 395 -19.52 -7.07 -15.59
N PHE A 396 -19.34 -7.77 -14.46
CA PHE A 396 -19.84 -9.13 -14.30
C PHE A 396 -21.37 -9.22 -14.26
N LEU A 397 -22.05 -8.24 -13.66
CA LEU A 397 -23.51 -8.25 -13.61
C LEU A 397 -24.11 -8.04 -15.01
N THR A 398 -23.53 -7.16 -15.84
CA THR A 398 -24.00 -7.00 -17.21
C THR A 398 -23.72 -8.22 -18.07
N ASP A 399 -22.58 -8.88 -17.83
CA ASP A 399 -22.24 -10.11 -18.53
C ASP A 399 -23.26 -11.22 -18.25
N ILE A 400 -23.63 -11.40 -16.97
CA ILE A 400 -24.69 -12.34 -16.54
C ILE A 400 -26.08 -11.93 -17.07
N LEU A 401 -26.45 -10.65 -16.99
CA LEU A 401 -27.82 -10.21 -17.27
C LEU A 401 -28.11 -9.97 -18.76
N LEU A 402 -27.09 -9.73 -19.57
CA LEU A 402 -27.22 -9.27 -20.96
C LEU A 402 -26.52 -10.20 -21.96
N ASP A 403 -26.32 -11.47 -21.61
CA ASP A 403 -25.81 -12.53 -22.49
C ASP A 403 -24.47 -12.18 -23.19
N ASN A 404 -23.41 -11.86 -22.44
CA ASN A 404 -22.08 -11.52 -22.96
C ASN A 404 -22.00 -10.24 -23.82
N ARG A 405 -22.86 -9.24 -23.56
CA ARG A 405 -22.67 -7.88 -24.08
C ARG A 405 -21.36 -7.26 -23.55
N PRO A 406 -20.79 -6.25 -24.25
CA PRO A 406 -19.44 -5.77 -23.97
C PRO A 406 -19.27 -5.36 -22.50
N GLU A 407 -18.45 -6.14 -21.78
CA GLU A 407 -18.14 -6.00 -20.34
C GLU A 407 -17.78 -4.56 -19.96
N PHE A 408 -17.12 -3.84 -20.87
CA PHE A 408 -16.69 -2.47 -20.65
C PHE A 408 -17.86 -1.50 -20.38
N GLY A 409 -19.04 -1.73 -20.99
CA GLY A 409 -20.22 -0.92 -20.73
C GLY A 409 -20.73 -1.07 -19.30
N GLY A 410 -20.76 -2.32 -18.79
CA GLY A 410 -21.08 -2.59 -17.40
C GLY A 410 -20.05 -2.03 -16.44
N VAL A 411 -18.75 -2.19 -16.74
CA VAL A 411 -17.67 -1.66 -15.91
C VAL A 411 -17.77 -0.14 -15.78
N ALA A 412 -18.00 0.57 -16.88
CA ALA A 412 -18.15 2.02 -16.84
C ALA A 412 -19.44 2.43 -16.08
N LEU A 413 -20.58 1.81 -16.37
CA LEU A 413 -21.83 2.15 -15.70
C LEU A 413 -21.72 1.92 -14.18
N GLY A 414 -21.23 0.74 -13.81
CA GLY A 414 -21.00 0.36 -12.43
C GLY A 414 -20.01 1.29 -11.73
N SER A 415 -18.93 1.71 -12.40
CA SER A 415 -17.97 2.67 -11.84
C SER A 415 -18.63 4.00 -11.50
N GLY A 416 -19.48 4.51 -12.41
CA GLY A 416 -20.23 5.74 -12.17
C GLY A 416 -21.22 5.62 -11.01
N VAL A 417 -21.98 4.53 -10.95
CA VAL A 417 -22.91 4.24 -9.83
C VAL A 417 -22.16 4.12 -8.51
N GLY A 418 -21.03 3.42 -8.52
CA GLY A 418 -20.16 3.23 -7.36
C GLY A 418 -19.57 4.53 -6.83
N ALA A 419 -19.11 5.42 -7.71
CA ALA A 419 -18.64 6.75 -7.34
C ALA A 419 -19.75 7.57 -6.66
N LEU A 420 -20.96 7.59 -7.23
CA LEU A 420 -22.11 8.28 -6.64
C LEU A 420 -22.52 7.68 -5.29
N ALA A 421 -22.47 6.36 -5.16
CA ALA A 421 -22.72 5.68 -3.89
C ALA A 421 -21.68 6.09 -2.83
N GLY A 422 -20.40 6.19 -3.20
CA GLY A 422 -19.35 6.67 -2.29
C GLY A 422 -19.55 8.10 -1.84
N ILE A 423 -19.97 8.99 -2.75
CA ILE A 423 -20.32 10.38 -2.41
C ILE A 423 -21.53 10.40 -1.48
N GLY A 424 -22.55 9.57 -1.73
CA GLY A 424 -23.72 9.49 -0.88
C GLY A 424 -23.40 8.98 0.51
N ILE A 425 -22.62 7.90 0.62
CA ILE A 425 -22.24 7.27 1.88
C ILE A 425 -21.32 8.19 2.71
N SER A 426 -20.37 8.90 2.07
CA SER A 426 -19.49 9.83 2.78
C SER A 426 -20.23 10.92 3.54
N GLN A 427 -21.42 11.33 3.08
CA GLN A 427 -22.21 12.33 3.80
C GLN A 427 -22.79 11.82 5.13
N TYR A 428 -22.80 10.50 5.34
CA TYR A 428 -23.35 9.85 6.53
C TYR A 428 -22.33 9.01 7.30
N SER A 429 -21.09 8.92 6.82
CA SER A 429 -20.03 8.10 7.42
C SER A 429 -18.74 8.88 7.56
N THR A 430 -18.03 8.71 8.67
CA THR A 430 -16.67 9.25 8.85
C THR A 430 -15.69 8.07 8.86
N LEU A 431 -15.50 7.46 7.69
CA LEU A 431 -14.61 6.31 7.57
C LEU A 431 -13.17 6.78 7.43
N ARG A 432 -12.25 6.22 8.22
CA ARG A 432 -10.82 6.49 8.04
C ARG A 432 -10.34 5.84 6.74
N PRO A 433 -9.31 6.39 6.06
CA PRO A 433 -8.70 5.75 4.89
C PRO A 433 -8.33 4.28 5.10
N GLY A 434 -7.85 3.91 6.30
CA GLY A 434 -7.52 2.53 6.66
C GLY A 434 -8.74 1.60 6.65
N ASN A 435 -9.86 2.06 7.20
CA ASN A 435 -11.13 1.33 7.25
C ASN A 435 -11.64 1.04 5.84
N VAL A 436 -11.60 2.04 4.95
CA VAL A 436 -11.98 1.86 3.55
C VAL A 436 -11.04 0.89 2.82
N ALA A 437 -9.73 0.98 3.06
CA ALA A 437 -8.77 0.06 2.47
C ALA A 437 -9.04 -1.39 2.91
N GLU A 438 -9.36 -1.61 4.19
CA GLU A 438 -9.78 -2.92 4.68
C GLU A 438 -11.06 -3.42 4.00
N MET A 439 -12.08 -2.57 3.85
CA MET A 439 -13.30 -2.91 3.12
C MET A 439 -13.00 -3.43 1.70
N VAL A 440 -12.13 -2.72 0.97
CA VAL A 440 -11.73 -3.11 -0.40
C VAL A 440 -10.89 -4.39 -0.40
N LEU A 441 -9.96 -4.54 0.55
CA LEU A 441 -9.13 -5.73 0.66
C LEU A 441 -9.98 -6.97 0.94
N LEU A 442 -10.89 -6.89 1.91
CA LEU A 442 -11.80 -8.01 2.23
C LEU A 442 -12.78 -8.29 1.09
N SER A 443 -13.27 -7.27 0.37
CA SER A 443 -14.03 -7.48 -0.87
C SER A 443 -13.19 -8.23 -1.91
N SER A 444 -11.94 -7.81 -2.13
CA SER A 444 -11.01 -8.41 -3.10
C SER A 444 -10.64 -9.85 -2.74
N TYR A 445 -10.45 -10.15 -1.45
CA TYR A 445 -10.22 -11.52 -0.99
C TYR A 445 -11.49 -12.37 -1.08
N GLY A 446 -12.65 -11.82 -0.75
CA GLY A 446 -13.93 -12.49 -0.97
C GLY A 446 -14.14 -12.84 -2.44
N LYS A 447 -13.82 -11.90 -3.33
CA LYS A 447 -13.84 -12.08 -4.78
C LYS A 447 -12.92 -13.22 -5.23
N ALA A 448 -11.65 -13.15 -4.86
CA ALA A 448 -10.67 -14.17 -5.17
C ALA A 448 -11.05 -15.56 -4.60
N LEU A 449 -11.61 -15.64 -3.40
CA LEU A 449 -12.15 -16.89 -2.85
C LEU A 449 -13.33 -17.41 -3.67
N GLY A 450 -14.29 -16.56 -3.99
CA GLY A 450 -15.48 -16.92 -4.76
C GLY A 450 -15.11 -17.47 -6.14
N ALA A 451 -14.28 -16.75 -6.89
CA ALA A 451 -13.75 -17.23 -8.17
C ALA A 451 -12.91 -18.50 -8.00
N GLY A 452 -11.99 -18.50 -7.04
CA GLY A 452 -11.04 -19.57 -6.87
C GLY A 452 -11.71 -20.91 -6.52
N LEU A 453 -12.67 -20.87 -5.59
CA LEU A 453 -13.49 -22.04 -5.24
C LEU A 453 -14.38 -22.48 -6.41
N SER A 454 -14.90 -21.55 -7.21
CA SER A 454 -15.73 -21.87 -8.37
C SER A 454 -14.92 -22.58 -9.47
N PHE A 455 -13.71 -22.11 -9.78
CA PHE A 455 -12.80 -22.80 -10.70
C PHE A 455 -12.42 -24.18 -10.18
N LEU A 456 -12.14 -24.31 -8.89
CA LEU A 456 -11.84 -25.61 -8.28
C LEU A 456 -13.04 -26.55 -8.28
N ALA A 457 -14.24 -26.02 -8.09
CA ALA A 457 -15.49 -26.75 -8.16
C ALA A 457 -15.94 -27.04 -9.61
N GLY A 458 -15.34 -26.37 -10.60
CA GLY A 458 -15.67 -26.48 -12.02
C GLY A 458 -17.15 -26.29 -12.27
N VAL A 459 -17.72 -25.28 -11.61
CA VAL A 459 -19.10 -24.86 -11.85
C VAL A 459 -19.19 -24.11 -13.17
N GLU A 460 -20.40 -24.03 -13.72
CA GLU A 460 -20.68 -23.24 -14.93
C GLU A 460 -20.27 -21.77 -14.73
N ASP A 461 -19.82 -21.11 -15.80
CA ASP A 461 -19.22 -19.78 -15.76
C ASP A 461 -20.14 -18.73 -15.13
N ASP A 462 -21.43 -18.73 -15.47
CA ASP A 462 -22.40 -17.80 -14.88
C ASP A 462 -22.61 -18.03 -13.38
N VAL A 463 -22.58 -19.29 -12.94
CA VAL A 463 -22.61 -19.65 -11.52
C VAL A 463 -21.33 -19.18 -10.84
N ALA A 464 -20.17 -19.35 -11.48
CA ALA A 464 -18.88 -18.89 -10.97
C ALA A 464 -18.87 -17.36 -10.79
N LYS A 465 -19.34 -16.60 -11.79
CA LYS A 465 -19.49 -15.14 -11.71
C LYS A 465 -20.47 -14.74 -10.60
N GLY A 466 -21.61 -15.43 -10.47
CA GLY A 466 -22.57 -15.18 -9.39
C GLY A 466 -21.98 -15.39 -8.00
N VAL A 467 -21.26 -16.52 -7.79
CA VAL A 467 -20.56 -16.81 -6.53
C VAL A 467 -19.47 -15.77 -6.26
N HIS A 468 -18.69 -15.39 -7.28
CA HIS A 468 -17.69 -14.35 -7.19
C HIS A 468 -18.27 -13.04 -6.63
N LEU A 469 -19.35 -12.55 -7.24
CA LEU A 469 -20.00 -11.32 -6.81
C LEU A 469 -20.58 -11.45 -5.39
N ALA A 470 -21.25 -12.56 -5.09
CA ALA A 470 -21.85 -12.77 -3.78
C ALA A 470 -20.80 -12.81 -2.65
N VAL A 471 -19.69 -13.54 -2.84
CA VAL A 471 -18.62 -13.64 -1.83
C VAL A 471 -17.85 -12.32 -1.75
N GLY A 472 -17.63 -11.63 -2.88
CA GLY A 472 -17.07 -10.29 -2.90
C GLY A 472 -17.87 -9.27 -2.10
N ALA A 473 -19.19 -9.21 -2.34
CA ALA A 473 -20.10 -8.34 -1.60
C ALA A 473 -20.14 -8.68 -0.10
N SER A 474 -20.07 -9.98 0.23
CA SER A 474 -19.96 -10.44 1.61
C SER A 474 -18.65 -9.98 2.26
N GLY A 475 -17.54 -10.01 1.52
CA GLY A 475 -16.25 -9.48 1.95
C GLY A 475 -16.27 -7.97 2.19
N LEU A 476 -16.91 -7.20 1.30
CA LEU A 476 -17.11 -5.77 1.47
C LEU A 476 -17.91 -5.46 2.75
N LEU A 477 -19.01 -6.18 2.97
CA LEU A 477 -19.83 -6.05 4.18
C LEU A 477 -19.05 -6.45 5.44
N ALA A 478 -18.29 -7.55 5.40
CA ALA A 478 -17.45 -7.97 6.50
C ALA A 478 -16.41 -6.91 6.85
N GLY A 479 -15.75 -6.32 5.85
CA GLY A 479 -14.80 -5.23 6.08
C GLY A 479 -15.47 -3.97 6.63
N ALA A 480 -16.69 -3.65 6.22
CA ALA A 480 -17.43 -2.52 6.79
C ALA A 480 -17.79 -2.75 8.26
N LEU A 481 -18.11 -3.99 8.64
CA LEU A 481 -18.42 -4.37 10.03
C LEU A 481 -17.16 -4.47 10.91
N LEU A 482 -16.02 -4.83 10.32
CA LEU A 482 -14.75 -4.97 11.02
C LEU A 482 -13.99 -3.66 11.16
N ALA A 483 -14.14 -2.74 10.21
CA ALA A 483 -13.43 -1.47 10.11
C ALA A 483 -13.30 -0.65 11.41
N ASP A 484 -14.28 -0.73 12.32
CA ASP A 484 -14.26 0.02 13.58
C ASP A 484 -13.60 -0.73 14.74
N VAL A 485 -13.32 -2.03 14.56
CA VAL A 485 -12.73 -2.91 15.59
C VAL A 485 -11.34 -3.43 15.20
N THR A 486 -10.87 -3.14 14.00
CA THR A 486 -9.56 -3.48 13.47
C THR A 486 -8.72 -2.23 13.24
N GLU A 487 -7.43 -2.33 13.54
CA GLU A 487 -6.47 -1.26 13.25
C GLU A 487 -5.29 -1.87 12.48
N TYR A 488 -4.87 -1.22 11.39
CA TYR A 488 -3.71 -1.62 10.60
C TYR A 488 -2.68 -0.50 10.58
N GLU A 489 -1.62 -0.67 11.35
CA GLU A 489 -0.60 0.35 11.54
C GLU A 489 0.81 -0.22 11.42
N GLY A 490 1.74 0.59 10.94
CA GLY A 490 3.13 0.14 10.77
C GLY A 490 3.21 -1.12 9.92
N GLY A 491 3.85 -2.17 10.44
CA GLY A 491 4.18 -3.40 9.72
C GLY A 491 3.00 -4.18 9.17
N ASP A 492 1.79 -3.96 9.70
CA ASP A 492 0.57 -4.58 9.19
C ASP A 492 0.35 -4.25 7.72
N ARG A 493 0.66 -3.00 7.33
CA ARG A 493 0.54 -2.50 5.95
C ARG A 493 1.47 -3.21 4.97
N ALA A 494 2.61 -3.70 5.46
CA ALA A 494 3.54 -4.50 4.67
C ALA A 494 3.16 -5.99 4.72
N MET A 495 2.73 -6.48 5.88
CA MET A 495 2.44 -7.89 6.09
C MET A 495 1.30 -8.41 5.21
N VAL A 496 0.20 -7.64 5.07
CA VAL A 496 -0.95 -8.05 4.27
C VAL A 496 -0.64 -8.28 2.78
N PRO A 497 -0.03 -7.34 2.04
CA PRO A 497 0.33 -7.58 0.64
C PRO A 497 1.42 -8.64 0.47
N ILE A 498 2.37 -8.73 1.41
CA ILE A 498 3.41 -9.78 1.40
C ILE A 498 2.77 -11.17 1.56
N ALA A 499 1.90 -11.34 2.55
CA ALA A 499 1.22 -12.61 2.78
C ALA A 499 0.33 -12.96 1.59
N THR A 500 -0.37 -12.00 1.01
CA THR A 500 -1.15 -12.20 -0.23
C THR A 500 -0.28 -12.72 -1.36
N ALA A 501 0.88 -12.11 -1.61
CA ALA A 501 1.83 -12.54 -2.63
C ALA A 501 2.35 -13.95 -2.35
N LEU A 502 2.68 -14.27 -1.09
CA LEU A 502 3.04 -15.62 -0.67
C LEU A 502 1.88 -16.60 -0.87
N GLY A 503 0.64 -16.21 -0.61
CA GLY A 503 -0.54 -17.04 -0.84
C GLY A 503 -0.75 -17.34 -2.32
N LEU A 504 -0.63 -16.33 -3.19
CA LEU A 504 -0.69 -16.51 -4.65
C LEU A 504 0.42 -17.47 -5.11
N TRP A 505 1.63 -17.26 -4.60
CA TRP A 505 2.79 -18.11 -4.88
C TRP A 505 2.55 -19.56 -4.47
N HIS A 506 2.13 -19.80 -3.22
CA HIS A 506 1.89 -21.16 -2.71
C HIS A 506 0.72 -21.83 -3.42
N GLY A 507 -0.38 -21.11 -3.62
CA GLY A 507 -1.55 -21.60 -4.35
C GLY A 507 -1.20 -22.00 -5.78
N GLY A 508 -0.41 -21.19 -6.48
CA GLY A 508 0.05 -21.49 -7.83
C GLY A 508 0.95 -22.72 -7.89
N LEU A 509 1.95 -22.83 -7.01
CA LEU A 509 2.83 -24.00 -6.99
C LEU A 509 2.08 -25.29 -6.62
N ILE A 510 1.17 -25.23 -5.65
CA ILE A 510 0.30 -26.38 -5.32
C ILE A 510 -0.57 -26.74 -6.53
N GLY A 511 -1.07 -25.75 -7.26
CA GLY A 511 -1.81 -25.96 -8.50
C GLY A 511 -1.00 -26.69 -9.56
N VAL A 512 0.28 -26.34 -9.75
CA VAL A 512 1.18 -27.05 -10.67
C VAL A 512 1.36 -28.52 -10.25
N VAL A 513 1.56 -28.79 -8.95
CA VAL A 513 1.69 -30.17 -8.46
C VAL A 513 0.42 -30.97 -8.71
N ILE A 514 -0.75 -30.40 -8.42
CA ILE A 514 -2.05 -31.06 -8.60
C ILE A 514 -2.34 -31.35 -10.08
N ASP A 515 -2.01 -30.41 -10.96
CA ASP A 515 -2.17 -30.54 -12.42
C ASP A 515 -1.24 -31.63 -12.99
N ASP A 516 0.05 -31.58 -12.66
CA ASP A 516 1.07 -32.53 -13.14
C ASP A 516 0.82 -33.96 -12.63
N GLN A 517 0.27 -34.11 -11.42
CA GLN A 517 -0.13 -35.41 -10.87
C GLN A 517 -1.49 -35.91 -11.40
N GLY A 518 -2.20 -35.11 -12.20
CA GLY A 518 -3.53 -35.45 -12.71
C GLY A 518 -4.57 -35.67 -11.61
N ILE A 519 -4.37 -35.07 -10.42
CA ILE A 519 -5.30 -35.20 -9.29
C ILE A 519 -6.63 -34.52 -9.63
N VAL A 520 -6.57 -33.39 -10.33
CA VAL A 520 -7.75 -32.66 -10.79
C VAL A 520 -7.73 -32.61 -12.32
N SER A 521 -8.76 -33.17 -12.96
CA SER A 521 -8.88 -33.24 -14.42
C SER A 521 -9.20 -31.89 -15.10
N ARG A 522 -9.01 -30.77 -14.40
CA ARG A 522 -9.48 -29.43 -14.81
C ARG A 522 -8.37 -28.49 -15.27
N GLY A 523 -7.14 -28.98 -15.41
CA GLY A 523 -6.06 -28.24 -16.06
C GLY A 523 -5.78 -26.87 -15.44
N SER A 524 -5.70 -25.85 -16.29
CA SER A 524 -5.44 -24.45 -15.94
C SER A 524 -6.42 -23.84 -14.94
N ASP A 525 -7.66 -24.34 -14.87
CA ASP A 525 -8.67 -23.78 -13.96
C ASP A 525 -8.37 -24.16 -12.51
N ALA A 526 -7.84 -25.36 -12.28
CA ALA A 526 -7.40 -25.77 -10.95
C ALA A 526 -6.22 -24.91 -10.47
N LEU A 527 -5.27 -24.63 -11.37
CA LEU A 527 -4.14 -23.74 -11.09
C LEU A 527 -4.60 -22.32 -10.75
N ALA A 528 -5.44 -21.71 -11.59
CA ALA A 528 -6.00 -20.38 -11.34
C ALA A 528 -6.81 -20.36 -10.04
N GLY A 529 -7.62 -21.40 -9.82
CA GLY A 529 -8.44 -21.56 -8.63
C GLY A 529 -7.63 -21.58 -7.34
N LEU A 530 -6.61 -22.43 -7.27
CA LEU A 530 -5.73 -22.54 -6.11
C LEU A 530 -4.90 -21.28 -5.88
N THR A 531 -4.44 -20.63 -6.96
CA THR A 531 -3.72 -19.35 -6.87
C THR A 531 -4.59 -18.31 -6.18
N LEU A 532 -5.83 -18.11 -6.64
CA LEU A 532 -6.76 -17.13 -6.07
C LEU A 532 -7.15 -17.47 -4.63
N VAL A 533 -7.47 -18.75 -4.34
CA VAL A 533 -7.76 -19.19 -2.97
C VAL A 533 -6.56 -18.96 -2.05
N GLY A 534 -5.36 -19.33 -2.48
CA GLY A 534 -4.14 -19.14 -1.71
C GLY A 534 -3.90 -17.67 -1.36
N GLY A 535 -3.98 -16.79 -2.37
CA GLY A 535 -3.82 -15.34 -2.17
C GLY A 535 -4.81 -14.77 -1.17
N ALA A 536 -6.07 -15.17 -1.26
CA ALA A 536 -7.11 -14.68 -0.37
C ALA A 536 -7.03 -15.24 1.06
N VAL A 537 -6.74 -16.54 1.21
CA VAL A 537 -6.58 -17.18 2.53
C VAL A 537 -5.41 -16.55 3.29
N PHE A 538 -4.27 -16.36 2.62
CA PHE A 538 -3.12 -15.72 3.27
C PHE A 538 -3.37 -14.24 3.53
N GLY A 539 -4.03 -13.53 2.61
CA GLY A 539 -4.44 -12.14 2.81
C GLY A 539 -5.31 -11.97 4.06
N ILE A 540 -6.43 -12.68 4.15
CA ILE A 540 -7.32 -12.66 5.31
C ILE A 540 -6.61 -13.15 6.59
N GLY A 541 -5.85 -14.24 6.49
CA GLY A 541 -5.09 -14.78 7.62
C GLY A 541 -4.08 -13.77 8.17
N SER A 542 -3.39 -13.04 7.30
CA SER A 542 -2.46 -11.99 7.70
C SER A 542 -3.15 -10.77 8.30
N MET A 543 -4.34 -10.40 7.82
CA MET A 543 -5.14 -9.36 8.46
C MET A 543 -5.52 -9.74 9.89
N ALA A 544 -5.94 -10.99 10.11
CA ALA A 544 -6.24 -11.50 11.45
C ALA A 544 -4.98 -11.60 12.34
N LEU A 545 -3.83 -11.99 11.77
CA LEU A 545 -2.55 -12.01 12.49
C LEU A 545 -2.10 -10.59 12.87
N ALA A 546 -2.32 -9.59 12.01
CA ALA A 546 -1.96 -8.19 12.26
C ALA A 546 -2.58 -7.68 13.55
N GLN A 547 -3.83 -8.05 13.82
CA GLN A 547 -4.52 -7.69 15.07
C GLN A 547 -3.87 -8.27 16.33
N ASN A 548 -3.01 -9.29 16.20
CA ASN A 548 -2.35 -9.97 17.30
C ASN A 548 -0.82 -9.76 17.31
N THR A 549 -0.26 -9.06 16.32
CA THR A 549 1.19 -8.88 16.16
C THR A 549 1.53 -7.41 15.98
N ASN A 550 2.48 -6.89 16.76
CA ASN A 550 3.00 -5.54 16.55
C ASN A 550 4.33 -5.61 15.80
N TRP A 551 4.26 -5.82 14.49
CA TRP A 551 5.46 -5.82 13.64
C TRP A 551 5.73 -4.42 13.12
N SER A 552 7.00 -4.07 13.03
CA SER A 552 7.42 -2.91 12.22
C SER A 552 7.41 -3.26 10.74
N ASN A 553 7.33 -2.25 9.86
CA ASN A 553 7.46 -2.43 8.41
C ASN A 553 8.70 -3.24 8.05
N TRP A 554 9.83 -2.90 8.68
CA TRP A 554 11.08 -3.62 8.45
C TRP A 554 11.01 -5.07 8.89
N GLN A 555 10.35 -5.39 10.01
CA GLN A 555 10.19 -6.78 10.41
C GLN A 555 9.34 -7.56 9.40
N ALA A 556 8.20 -7.02 8.98
CA ALA A 556 7.36 -7.68 7.98
C ALA A 556 8.11 -7.91 6.64
N THR A 557 8.75 -6.86 6.11
CA THR A 557 9.48 -6.94 4.83
C THR A 557 10.71 -7.84 4.91
N MET A 558 11.48 -7.78 5.98
CA MET A 558 12.69 -8.60 6.12
C MET A 558 12.39 -10.04 6.51
N GLY A 559 11.31 -10.26 7.26
CA GLY A 559 10.78 -11.59 7.52
C GLY A 559 10.45 -12.32 6.22
N SER A 560 9.89 -11.63 5.23
CA SER A 560 9.56 -12.26 3.94
C SER A 560 10.71 -12.43 2.97
N THR A 561 11.86 -11.77 3.15
CA THR A 561 12.98 -11.94 2.22
C THR A 561 13.56 -13.34 2.28
N GLY A 562 13.37 -14.05 3.40
CA GLY A 562 13.68 -15.46 3.54
C GLY A 562 12.97 -16.30 2.48
N ALA A 563 11.68 -16.05 2.29
CA ALA A 563 10.85 -16.68 1.26
C ALA A 563 11.50 -16.58 -0.13
N VAL A 564 11.92 -15.35 -0.48
CA VAL A 564 12.54 -15.03 -1.76
C VAL A 564 13.89 -15.72 -1.92
N TRP A 565 14.75 -15.68 -0.90
CA TRP A 565 16.05 -16.35 -0.97
C TRP A 565 15.92 -17.86 -1.03
N GLY A 566 14.98 -18.44 -0.29
CA GLY A 566 14.63 -19.85 -0.39
C GLY A 566 14.27 -20.24 -1.82
N ALA A 567 13.29 -19.55 -2.41
CA ALA A 567 12.91 -19.72 -3.81
C ALA A 567 14.08 -19.52 -4.77
N TRP A 568 14.90 -18.48 -4.58
CA TRP A 568 16.06 -18.17 -5.40
C TRP A 568 17.09 -19.31 -5.42
N PHE A 569 17.50 -19.79 -4.24
CA PHE A 569 18.46 -20.89 -4.13
C PHE A 569 17.89 -22.19 -4.69
N ALA A 570 16.62 -22.50 -4.47
CA ALA A 570 15.98 -23.67 -5.07
C ALA A 570 15.94 -23.58 -6.60
N GLY A 571 15.47 -22.48 -7.17
CA GLY A 571 15.37 -22.28 -8.61
C GLY A 571 16.71 -22.43 -9.34
N TRP A 572 17.77 -21.81 -8.81
CA TRP A 572 19.10 -21.94 -9.40
C TRP A 572 19.72 -23.33 -9.19
N THR A 573 19.42 -24.01 -8.08
CA THR A 573 19.89 -25.39 -7.87
C THR A 573 19.20 -26.36 -8.84
N LEU A 574 17.90 -26.20 -9.07
CA LEU A 574 17.16 -26.99 -10.05
C LEU A 574 17.59 -26.71 -11.48
N ALA A 575 17.98 -25.47 -11.80
CA ALA A 575 18.50 -25.13 -13.11
C ALA A 575 19.83 -25.84 -13.46
N LEU A 576 20.51 -26.45 -12.47
CA LEU A 576 21.70 -27.29 -12.67
C LEU A 576 21.37 -28.77 -12.89
N GLN A 577 20.11 -29.17 -12.76
CA GLN A 577 19.69 -30.56 -12.93
C GLN A 577 19.13 -30.76 -14.34
N ASP A 578 19.60 -31.82 -14.99
CA ASP A 578 19.03 -32.27 -16.25
C ASP A 578 17.70 -32.99 -15.98
N ASN A 579 16.63 -32.59 -16.68
CA ASN A 579 15.30 -33.22 -16.66
C ASN A 579 14.48 -33.06 -15.36
N VAL A 580 14.37 -31.85 -14.82
CA VAL A 580 13.46 -31.56 -13.70
C VAL A 580 12.00 -31.51 -14.17
N THR A 581 11.11 -32.21 -13.47
CA THR A 581 9.65 -32.17 -13.70
C THR A 581 9.00 -30.92 -13.12
N GLY A 582 7.80 -30.55 -13.60
CA GLY A 582 7.04 -29.42 -13.05
C GLY A 582 6.73 -29.58 -11.56
N THR A 583 6.36 -30.80 -11.14
CA THR A 583 6.17 -31.14 -9.72
C THR A 583 7.43 -30.94 -8.88
N GLU A 584 8.58 -31.44 -9.33
CA GLU A 584 9.84 -31.28 -8.58
C GLU A 584 10.24 -29.81 -8.43
N VAL A 585 10.04 -29.01 -9.50
CA VAL A 585 10.22 -27.57 -9.42
C VAL A 585 9.31 -26.99 -8.35
N ALA A 586 8.00 -27.23 -8.46
CA ALA A 586 7.02 -26.62 -7.57
C ALA A 586 7.21 -27.01 -6.09
N VAL A 587 7.45 -28.29 -5.79
CA VAL A 587 7.70 -28.78 -4.43
C VAL A 587 8.99 -28.19 -3.85
N SER A 588 10.06 -28.13 -4.64
CA SER A 588 11.34 -27.57 -4.17
C SER A 588 11.21 -26.09 -3.85
N PHE A 589 10.50 -25.33 -4.68
CA PHE A 589 10.24 -23.92 -4.43
C PHE A 589 9.37 -23.72 -3.18
N LEU A 590 8.31 -24.50 -2.97
CA LEU A 590 7.49 -24.44 -1.76
C LEU A 590 8.32 -24.68 -0.49
N LEU A 591 9.03 -25.81 -0.45
CA LEU A 591 9.84 -26.18 0.72
C LEU A 591 10.94 -25.16 1.00
N ALA A 592 11.58 -24.64 -0.04
CA ALA A 592 12.66 -23.68 0.13
C ALA A 592 12.13 -22.31 0.57
N THR A 593 11.00 -21.84 0.02
CA THR A 593 10.32 -20.62 0.47
C THR A 593 9.97 -20.71 1.96
N ASP A 594 9.36 -21.82 2.40
CA ASP A 594 9.00 -22.05 3.80
C ASP A 594 10.23 -22.12 4.71
N ALA A 595 11.26 -22.87 4.31
CA ALA A 595 12.53 -22.94 5.05
C ALA A 595 13.19 -21.56 5.15
N GLY A 596 13.09 -20.75 4.09
CA GLY A 596 13.56 -19.38 4.05
C GLY A 596 12.84 -18.48 5.04
N ILE A 597 11.50 -18.50 5.06
CA ILE A 597 10.67 -17.76 6.03
C ILE A 597 10.99 -18.20 7.46
N ALA A 598 11.08 -19.51 7.72
CA ALA A 598 11.42 -20.02 9.03
C ALA A 598 12.80 -19.54 9.48
N THR A 599 13.77 -19.51 8.57
CA THR A 599 15.12 -19.02 8.85
C THR A 599 15.11 -17.54 9.24
N THR A 600 14.47 -16.67 8.45
CA THR A 600 14.41 -15.23 8.78
C THR A 600 13.60 -14.95 10.04
N ALA A 601 12.53 -15.71 10.29
CA ALA A 601 11.76 -15.64 11.52
C ALA A 601 12.63 -16.00 12.75
N VAL A 602 13.45 -17.06 12.67
CA VAL A 602 14.38 -17.43 13.75
C VAL A 602 15.44 -16.36 13.95
N LEU A 603 16.04 -15.84 12.87
CA LEU A 603 17.07 -14.80 12.94
C LEU A 603 16.54 -13.51 13.59
N MET A 604 15.29 -13.15 13.33
CA MET A 604 14.66 -11.96 13.91
C MET A 604 13.95 -12.21 15.25
N SER A 605 13.81 -13.47 15.66
CA SER A 605 13.21 -13.82 16.93
C SER A 605 14.10 -13.37 18.10
N SER A 606 13.54 -13.35 19.32
CA SER A 606 14.31 -13.09 20.53
C SER A 606 15.40 -14.11 20.85
N TRP A 607 15.52 -15.20 20.07
CA TRP A 607 16.59 -16.18 20.22
C TRP A 607 17.91 -15.71 19.60
N VAL A 608 17.84 -15.01 18.47
CA VAL A 608 19.04 -14.52 17.75
C VAL A 608 19.11 -12.99 17.75
N ASP A 609 17.95 -12.31 17.79
CA ASP A 609 17.79 -10.86 17.90
C ASP A 609 18.57 -10.07 16.83
N ILE A 610 18.56 -10.54 15.59
CA ILE A 610 19.13 -9.79 14.46
C ILE A 610 18.19 -8.63 14.11
N ASP A 611 18.72 -7.41 14.18
CA ASP A 611 18.02 -6.21 13.72
C ASP A 611 17.61 -6.36 12.23
N PRO A 612 16.32 -6.14 11.88
CA PRO A 612 15.84 -6.17 10.50
C PRO A 612 16.67 -5.32 9.53
N ARG A 613 17.29 -4.22 9.96
CA ARG A 613 18.16 -3.39 9.13
C ARG A 613 19.46 -4.11 8.73
N VAL A 614 19.97 -4.97 9.61
CA VAL A 614 21.11 -5.86 9.28
C VAL A 614 20.67 -6.90 8.26
N MET A 615 19.45 -7.43 8.37
CA MET A 615 18.86 -8.32 7.36
C MET A 615 18.70 -7.61 6.00
N ALA A 616 18.31 -6.34 5.97
CA ALA A 616 18.28 -5.54 4.74
C ALA A 616 19.67 -5.46 4.11
N GLY A 617 20.70 -5.22 4.93
CA GLY A 617 22.11 -5.31 4.54
C GLY A 617 22.49 -6.63 3.89
N ALA A 618 22.10 -7.73 4.53
CA ALA A 618 22.31 -9.06 3.99
C ALA A 618 21.63 -9.22 2.62
N ASN A 619 20.36 -8.80 2.48
CA ASN A 619 19.64 -8.88 1.21
C ASN A 619 20.34 -8.11 0.09
N PHE A 620 20.75 -6.86 0.34
CA PHE A 620 21.49 -6.06 -0.64
C PHE A 620 22.85 -6.67 -0.98
N GLY A 621 23.57 -7.17 0.03
CA GLY A 621 24.81 -7.88 -0.17
C GLY A 621 24.61 -9.13 -1.04
N GLY A 622 23.55 -9.90 -0.80
CA GLY A 622 23.18 -11.07 -1.58
C GLY A 622 22.94 -10.73 -3.05
N LEU A 623 22.13 -9.71 -3.33
CA LEU A 623 21.87 -9.25 -4.70
C LEU A 623 23.14 -8.74 -5.40
N ALA A 624 23.99 -8.01 -4.68
CA ALA A 624 25.26 -7.54 -5.19
C ALA A 624 26.23 -8.70 -5.49
N GLY A 625 26.34 -9.66 -4.58
CA GLY A 625 27.17 -10.85 -4.74
C GLY A 625 26.71 -11.74 -5.89
N ALA A 626 25.40 -11.96 -6.02
CA ALA A 626 24.76 -12.64 -7.15
C ALA A 626 25.16 -12.00 -8.49
N SER A 627 25.00 -10.68 -8.57
CA SER A 627 25.27 -9.89 -9.77
C SER A 627 26.76 -9.89 -10.14
N LEU A 628 27.65 -9.70 -9.16
CA LEU A 628 29.10 -9.70 -9.37
C LEU A 628 29.61 -11.09 -9.77
N GLY A 629 29.11 -12.16 -9.13
CA GLY A 629 29.46 -13.54 -9.47
C GLY A 629 29.07 -13.90 -10.90
N ALA A 630 27.82 -13.60 -11.29
CA ALA A 630 27.33 -13.83 -12.64
C ALA A 630 28.09 -12.99 -13.68
N LEU A 631 28.33 -11.71 -13.41
CA LEU A 631 29.05 -10.81 -14.32
C LEU A 631 30.49 -11.26 -14.55
N PHE A 632 31.23 -11.61 -13.48
CA PHE A 632 32.64 -12.00 -13.58
C PHE A 632 32.81 -13.26 -14.43
N LEU A 633 31.93 -14.27 -14.25
CA LEU A 633 32.03 -15.51 -15.03
C LEU A 633 31.44 -15.40 -16.44
N ALA A 634 30.44 -14.55 -16.65
CA ALA A 634 29.98 -14.21 -18.00
C ALA A 634 31.12 -13.55 -18.81
N MET A 635 31.89 -12.64 -18.21
CA MET A 635 33.06 -12.02 -18.84
C MET A 635 34.20 -13.00 -19.10
N ALA A 636 34.31 -14.07 -18.31
CA ALA A 636 35.31 -15.12 -18.49
C ALA A 636 34.92 -16.15 -19.57
N GLY A 637 33.77 -16.00 -20.23
CA GLY A 637 33.29 -16.94 -21.25
C GLY A 637 32.86 -18.29 -20.70
N ALA A 638 32.41 -18.32 -19.44
CA ALA A 638 31.99 -19.56 -18.78
C ALA A 638 30.67 -20.10 -19.35
N ASP A 639 30.45 -21.41 -19.23
CA ASP A 639 29.18 -22.04 -19.59
C ASP A 639 28.04 -21.64 -18.63
N GLY A 640 26.80 -21.94 -19.04
CA GLY A 640 25.60 -21.59 -18.27
C GLY A 640 25.63 -22.13 -16.83
N ASP A 641 26.00 -23.40 -16.66
CA ASP A 641 26.12 -24.05 -15.35
C ASP A 641 27.12 -23.35 -14.43
N THR A 642 28.26 -22.93 -14.98
CA THR A 642 29.27 -22.20 -14.22
C THR A 642 28.77 -20.82 -13.79
N ILE A 643 28.02 -20.12 -14.64
CA ILE A 643 27.35 -18.85 -14.29
C ILE A 643 26.33 -19.08 -13.17
N ILE A 644 25.52 -20.14 -13.26
CA ILE A 644 24.52 -20.50 -12.23
C ILE A 644 25.21 -20.78 -10.88
N LYS A 645 26.27 -21.60 -10.88
CA LYS A 645 27.05 -21.92 -9.66
C LYS A 645 27.66 -20.67 -9.04
N ALA A 646 28.21 -19.77 -9.84
CA ALA A 646 28.73 -18.51 -9.32
C ALA A 646 27.65 -17.57 -8.81
N ASN A 647 26.46 -17.57 -9.41
CA ASN A 647 25.34 -16.83 -8.88
C ASN A 647 24.93 -17.35 -7.49
N LEU A 648 24.83 -18.68 -7.32
CA LEU A 648 24.57 -19.32 -6.02
C LEU A 648 25.63 -18.96 -4.97
N VAL A 649 26.92 -19.15 -5.30
CA VAL A 649 28.02 -18.85 -4.38
C VAL A 649 28.11 -17.34 -4.09
N GLY A 650 27.97 -16.51 -5.11
CA GLY A 650 27.97 -15.06 -5.00
C GLY A 650 26.83 -14.55 -4.13
N SER A 651 25.62 -15.08 -4.31
CA SER A 651 24.45 -14.79 -3.47
C SER A 651 24.72 -15.11 -2.00
N ALA A 652 25.23 -16.31 -1.72
CA ALA A 652 25.51 -16.76 -0.36
C ALA A 652 26.60 -15.92 0.33
N LEU A 653 27.72 -15.69 -0.36
CA LEU A 653 28.80 -14.83 0.16
C LEU A 653 28.35 -13.38 0.31
N GLY A 654 27.54 -12.90 -0.62
CA GLY A 654 26.92 -11.58 -0.58
C GLY A 654 26.02 -11.40 0.63
N LEU A 655 25.15 -12.37 0.93
CA LEU A 655 24.26 -12.33 2.10
C LEU A 655 25.06 -12.21 3.40
N VAL A 656 26.07 -13.08 3.57
CA VAL A 656 26.94 -13.05 4.75
C VAL A 656 27.72 -11.75 4.83
N GLY A 657 28.35 -11.33 3.72
CA GLY A 657 29.16 -10.12 3.66
C GLY A 657 28.35 -8.84 3.93
N GLY A 658 27.18 -8.70 3.32
CA GLY A 658 26.28 -7.57 3.52
C GLY A 658 25.73 -7.50 4.95
N GLY A 659 25.40 -8.65 5.55
CA GLY A 659 24.98 -8.73 6.94
C GLY A 659 26.09 -8.33 7.91
N LEU A 660 27.32 -8.84 7.73
CA LEU A 660 28.48 -8.46 8.55
C LEU A 660 28.83 -6.97 8.39
N ALA A 661 28.79 -6.44 7.16
CA ALA A 661 29.04 -5.04 6.89
C ALA A 661 28.02 -4.16 7.63
N MET A 662 26.71 -4.41 7.47
CA MET A 662 25.69 -3.61 8.16
C MET A 662 25.71 -3.76 9.67
N ARG A 663 26.01 -4.96 10.18
CA ARG A 663 26.23 -5.15 11.62
C ARG A 663 27.39 -4.28 12.13
N SER A 664 28.48 -4.17 11.37
CA SER A 664 29.61 -3.31 11.75
C SER A 664 29.25 -1.82 11.75
N PHE A 665 28.41 -1.38 10.80
CA PHE A 665 27.92 -0.01 10.75
C PHE A 665 27.02 0.34 11.96
N TYR A 666 26.20 -0.61 12.42
CA TYR A 666 25.30 -0.38 13.56
C TYR A 666 25.88 -0.75 14.92
N ALA A 667 27.02 -1.43 14.99
CA ALA A 667 27.66 -1.80 16.26
C ALA A 667 28.07 -0.61 17.14
N GLY A 668 28.11 0.61 16.58
CA GLY A 668 28.36 1.85 17.33
C GLY A 668 27.11 2.68 17.66
N SER A 669 25.94 2.32 17.14
CA SER A 669 24.68 3.00 17.45
C SER A 669 23.92 2.22 18.52
N ASP A 670 23.68 2.84 19.67
CA ASP A 670 22.87 2.30 20.78
C ASP A 670 21.37 2.19 20.42
N VAL A 671 21.07 1.55 19.29
CA VAL A 671 19.69 1.23 18.88
C VAL A 671 19.29 -0.01 19.66
N ARG A 672 18.82 0.18 20.89
CA ARG A 672 18.17 -0.88 21.63
C ARG A 672 16.94 -1.32 20.85
N THR A 673 16.94 -2.53 20.33
CA THR A 673 15.77 -3.19 19.75
C THR A 673 14.63 -3.13 20.76
N ALA A 674 13.46 -2.66 20.31
CA ALA A 674 12.26 -2.66 21.13
C ALA A 674 12.01 -4.10 21.61
N LYS A 675 12.10 -4.34 22.92
CA LYS A 675 11.89 -5.66 23.51
C LYS A 675 10.54 -6.21 23.05
N THR A 676 10.57 -7.20 22.17
CA THR A 676 9.40 -8.02 21.89
C THR A 676 9.03 -8.73 23.19
N GLY A 677 7.87 -8.41 23.76
CA GLY A 677 7.43 -8.88 25.07
C GLY A 677 7.11 -10.39 25.14
N TRP A 678 7.62 -11.18 24.18
CA TRP A 678 7.38 -12.61 24.07
C TRP A 678 8.55 -13.39 24.69
N SER A 679 8.38 -13.78 25.96
CA SER A 679 9.32 -14.69 26.61
C SER A 679 8.98 -16.13 26.22
N ALA A 680 9.81 -16.75 25.37
CA ALA A 680 9.66 -18.16 25.02
C ALA A 680 9.72 -19.05 26.29
N PRO A 681 8.93 -20.15 26.37
CA PRO A 681 8.98 -21.10 27.48
C PRO A 681 10.40 -21.63 27.71
N ARG A 682 10.79 -21.84 28.98
CA ARG A 682 12.14 -22.32 29.36
C ARG A 682 12.54 -23.64 28.67
N TRP A 683 11.58 -24.49 28.32
CA TRP A 683 11.82 -25.78 27.67
C TRP A 683 12.19 -25.65 26.17
N LEU A 684 12.05 -24.46 25.58
CA LEU A 684 12.46 -24.16 24.19
C LEU A 684 13.84 -23.46 24.09
N ARG A 685 14.53 -23.23 25.20
CA ARG A 685 15.88 -22.64 25.18
C ARG A 685 16.91 -23.71 24.84
N TRP A 686 17.18 -23.91 23.55
CA TRP A 686 18.25 -24.78 23.06
C TRP A 686 19.57 -24.03 22.87
N PRO A 687 20.74 -24.65 23.16
CA PRO A 687 22.04 -24.08 22.84
C PRO A 687 22.37 -24.32 21.36
N PHE A 688 22.39 -23.25 20.56
CA PHE A 688 22.64 -23.30 19.10
C PHE A 688 24.11 -23.27 18.69
N ASP A 689 25.05 -23.56 19.59
CA ASP A 689 26.50 -23.40 19.34
C ASP A 689 27.11 -24.37 18.30
N ALA A 690 26.30 -25.18 17.58
CA ALA A 690 26.81 -26.27 16.73
C ALA A 690 26.20 -26.43 15.32
N VAL A 691 25.43 -25.47 14.80
CA VAL A 691 24.95 -25.56 13.39
C VAL A 691 26.00 -24.96 12.46
N ALA A 692 26.93 -25.80 11.99
CA ALA A 692 27.88 -25.45 10.94
C ALA A 692 27.54 -26.22 9.65
N ALA A 693 27.41 -25.52 8.53
CA ALA A 693 27.38 -26.15 7.22
C ALA A 693 28.80 -26.65 6.89
N THR A 694 28.93 -27.95 6.65
CA THR A 694 30.21 -28.55 6.23
C THR A 694 30.12 -29.00 4.77
N PRO A 695 31.10 -28.66 3.92
CA PRO A 695 31.13 -29.12 2.54
C PRO A 695 31.25 -30.65 2.51
N HIS A 696 30.36 -31.31 1.79
CA HIS A 696 30.42 -32.76 1.56
C HIS A 696 31.41 -33.03 0.43
N VAL A 697 32.53 -33.66 0.78
CA VAL A 697 33.55 -34.07 -0.17
C VAL A 697 33.26 -35.51 -0.60
N GLY A 698 32.89 -35.69 -1.87
CA GLY A 698 32.59 -36.99 -2.46
C GLY A 698 33.81 -37.89 -2.65
N VAL A 699 33.56 -39.12 -3.08
CA VAL A 699 34.59 -40.15 -3.37
C VAL A 699 35.34 -39.74 -4.64
N GLY A 700 36.33 -38.87 -4.47
CA GLY A 700 37.06 -38.20 -5.54
C GLY A 700 37.68 -36.86 -5.13
N GLY A 701 37.40 -36.37 -3.91
CA GLY A 701 37.97 -35.13 -3.40
C GLY A 701 37.27 -33.87 -3.91
N LYS A 702 36.19 -34.01 -4.69
CA LYS A 702 35.35 -32.90 -5.14
C LYS A 702 34.26 -32.61 -4.12
N VAL A 703 33.98 -31.33 -3.91
CA VAL A 703 32.85 -30.88 -3.09
C VAL A 703 31.59 -31.05 -3.93
N ASP A 704 30.80 -32.07 -3.62
CA ASP A 704 29.62 -32.46 -4.39
C ASP A 704 28.31 -32.01 -3.70
N GLY A 705 28.40 -31.27 -2.58
CA GLY A 705 27.27 -30.67 -1.90
C GLY A 705 27.64 -29.96 -0.59
N MET A 706 26.67 -29.30 0.03
CA MET A 706 26.76 -28.79 1.41
C MET A 706 25.86 -29.65 2.30
N VAL A 707 26.39 -30.22 3.38
CA VAL A 707 25.57 -30.94 4.36
C VAL A 707 25.38 -30.02 5.57
N VAL A 708 24.13 -29.70 5.86
CA VAL A 708 23.73 -29.14 7.14
C VAL A 708 23.52 -30.32 8.07
N ASN A 709 24.44 -30.54 9.01
CA ASN A 709 24.28 -31.58 10.02
C ASN A 709 23.17 -31.16 11.00
N GLY A 710 21.93 -31.52 10.68
CA GLY A 710 20.80 -31.54 11.60
C GLY A 710 20.58 -32.96 12.11
N LEU A 711 20.71 -33.17 13.42
CA LEU A 711 20.53 -34.47 14.06
C LEU A 711 19.12 -35.03 13.80
N MET A 712 19.05 -36.23 13.23
CA MET A 712 17.93 -37.15 13.40
C MET A 712 17.81 -37.52 14.88
N ALA A 713 16.77 -37.03 15.54
CA ALA A 713 16.07 -37.72 16.61
C ALA A 713 14.76 -36.96 16.87
N TRP A 714 13.72 -37.27 16.09
CA TRP A 714 12.38 -37.70 16.53
C TRP A 714 11.69 -38.35 15.33
#